data_AF-A0A6P1NEN9-F1
#
_entry.id   AF-A0A6P1NEN9-F1
#
_cell.length_a   1.000
_cell.length_b   1.000
_cell.length_c   1.000
_cell.angle_alpha   90.00
_cell.angle_beta   90.00
_cell.angle_gamma   90.00
#
_symmetry.space_group_name_H-M   'P 1'
#
loop_
_entity.id
_entity.type
_entity.pdbx_description
1 polymer ?
#
loop_
_entity_poly.entity_id
_entity_poly.type
_entity_poly.pdbx_seq_one_letter_code
_entity_poly.pdbx_strand_id
1 'polypeptide(L)'
;MSILRSSDVAIFSDGVADSSEQELISILAHSPHRQDIRWPDCHITQLYATLLSGNKIGVIAKKFENCPTKPLKLKALTLQKNGHFTPIQKWDITPNLYRTFSIESALLPSLHALTIEGTMSPAGLALLKAPSSTRSVGILRQSGDDKPLIGNVFYLKRALENFTLSKDITPSSLKQSQLSVILATDGSLSSDTASEKVLNWVQNGGILIRFAGPILGKSTAQILSPTQKALITVPLRQGERTLGGSMSWSTPQNLAPFPPNSPLYGLTVAKDVSVKKQLIAEPSETLSSHVWATLNDGTPLITARQEGKGWVILFHVTPTADWSNLPLSGLFPQILEKLIEVTPHVNGLNETGSIIAETSLSPWKTLSLKGTLEKPPLTALPLPRNNSDGVSATHPVGFYGVAPNIVPFNLVQNKNPLIKEPLLGVFTKPDLSPAHYALGPFLLVFALILLMLDLILTICRHGNFSKITLRISIICLTLPILHSPSGYAASLTAPPEALQPSLAFIPSGQADTDEIVKEGLKGLTHFINQRSTAHLSTPRAVTPGQDNLAFYPVIYWPITTETKLSNDQAKALNEYMSHDGLLLIDEMGAGSLIGEKSLKTIQTILRNATKGLSIPPLELLTDKQTLARTFYILHDFPGRIAGQDAYIAHTQLDEGEDVSPIIIGNADWVHAWAIDDNNHTLFAVIPEGEDQRTLAYRFGMNVVMYALTGNYKYDQRTYPEMLKRLKTNGPSSIEEEGDE
;
A
#
# COMPACT_ATOMS: atom_id res chain seq x y z
N MET A 1 -16.53 -27.20 26.30
CA MET A 1 -16.81 -28.47 25.55
C MET A 1 -18.30 -28.75 25.34
N SER A 2 -19.22 -28.52 26.29
CA SER A 2 -20.66 -28.82 26.06
C SER A 2 -21.32 -27.94 24.98
N ILE A 3 -20.88 -26.68 24.85
CA ILE A 3 -21.39 -25.73 23.84
C ILE A 3 -21.14 -26.25 22.41
N LEU A 4 -19.94 -26.78 22.14
CA LEU A 4 -19.55 -27.22 20.79
C LEU A 4 -20.31 -28.46 20.29
N ARG A 5 -20.89 -29.28 21.19
CA ARG A 5 -21.62 -30.50 20.79
C ARG A 5 -22.96 -30.20 20.11
N SER A 6 -23.53 -29.02 20.32
CA SER A 6 -24.83 -28.59 19.78
C SER A 6 -24.74 -27.38 18.85
N SER A 7 -23.54 -26.93 18.50
CA SER A 7 -23.32 -25.74 17.68
C SER A 7 -22.80 -26.10 16.29
N ASP A 8 -23.35 -25.40 15.30
CA ASP A 8 -22.80 -25.35 13.95
C ASP A 8 -21.56 -24.46 13.94
N VAL A 9 -20.44 -24.99 13.46
CA VAL A 9 -19.16 -24.27 13.42
C VAL A 9 -18.77 -24.02 11.97
N ALA A 10 -18.63 -22.75 11.61
CA ALA A 10 -18.06 -22.33 10.34
C ALA A 10 -16.62 -21.84 10.56
N ILE A 11 -15.68 -22.43 9.84
CA ILE A 11 -14.25 -22.14 9.93
C ILE A 11 -13.85 -21.45 8.64
N PHE A 12 -13.18 -20.30 8.75
CA PHE A 12 -12.58 -19.60 7.63
C PHE A 12 -11.08 -19.80 7.69
N SER A 13 -10.53 -20.46 6.68
CA SER A 13 -9.09 -20.72 6.60
C SER A 13 -8.53 -20.26 5.26
N ASP A 14 -7.29 -19.76 5.30
CA ASP A 14 -6.48 -19.56 4.11
C ASP A 14 -5.88 -20.90 3.61
N GLY A 15 -5.94 -21.98 4.38
CA GLY A 15 -5.46 -23.30 3.98
C GLY A 15 -3.94 -23.46 4.05
N VAL A 16 -3.22 -22.54 4.71
CA VAL A 16 -1.79 -22.66 5.00
C VAL A 16 -1.60 -23.23 6.40
N ALA A 17 -0.89 -24.36 6.52
CA ALA A 17 -0.72 -25.03 7.80
C ALA A 17 0.20 -24.24 8.76
N ASP A 18 -0.23 -24.11 10.01
CA ASP A 18 0.58 -23.68 11.14
C ASP A 18 0.83 -24.81 12.15
N SER A 19 1.99 -24.75 12.82
CA SER A 19 2.43 -25.68 13.86
C SER A 19 1.52 -25.75 15.10
N SER A 20 0.68 -24.73 15.31
CA SER A 20 -0.24 -24.62 16.46
C SER A 20 -1.61 -25.31 16.25
N GLU A 21 -1.90 -25.86 15.07
CA GLU A 21 -3.23 -26.34 14.67
C GLU A 21 -3.68 -27.66 15.33
N GLN A 22 -2.76 -28.49 15.84
CA GLN A 22 -3.10 -29.82 16.38
C GLN A 22 -4.06 -29.73 17.57
N GLU A 23 -3.91 -28.70 18.41
CA GLU A 23 -4.79 -28.47 19.55
C GLU A 23 -6.19 -28.05 19.09
N LEU A 24 -6.27 -27.16 18.09
CA LEU A 24 -7.52 -26.70 17.49
C LEU A 24 -8.31 -27.85 16.85
N ILE A 25 -7.63 -28.71 16.09
CA ILE A 25 -8.22 -29.93 15.48
C ILE A 25 -8.88 -30.81 16.54
N SER A 26 -8.19 -31.04 17.66
CA SER A 26 -8.68 -31.90 18.74
C SER A 26 -9.96 -31.37 19.40
N ILE A 27 -10.07 -30.04 19.54
CA ILE A 27 -11.22 -29.37 20.13
C ILE A 27 -12.40 -29.41 19.15
N LEU A 28 -12.16 -29.09 17.88
CA LEU A 28 -13.20 -29.04 16.85
C LEU A 28 -13.82 -30.40 16.56
N ALA A 29 -13.07 -31.50 16.69
CA ALA A 29 -13.56 -32.87 16.47
C ALA A 29 -14.87 -33.20 17.22
N HIS A 30 -15.17 -32.48 18.31
CA HIS A 30 -16.34 -32.68 19.16
C HIS A 30 -17.65 -32.06 18.63
N SER A 31 -17.63 -31.23 17.58
CA SER A 31 -18.84 -30.66 16.95
C SER A 31 -19.30 -31.52 15.76
N PRO A 32 -20.58 -31.94 15.67
CA PRO A 32 -21.07 -32.78 14.57
C PRO A 32 -21.21 -32.03 13.23
N HIS A 33 -21.38 -30.70 13.26
CA HIS A 33 -21.63 -29.87 12.07
C HIS A 33 -20.52 -28.83 11.91
N ARG A 34 -19.54 -29.14 11.05
CA ARG A 34 -18.38 -28.30 10.76
C ARG A 34 -18.28 -27.98 9.29
N GLN A 35 -18.33 -26.71 8.96
CA GLN A 35 -18.10 -26.21 7.61
C GLN A 35 -16.73 -25.55 7.56
N ASP A 36 -15.94 -25.89 6.54
CA ASP A 36 -14.61 -25.37 6.32
C ASP A 36 -14.60 -24.58 5.01
N ILE A 37 -14.56 -23.25 5.12
CA ILE A 37 -14.62 -22.32 4.01
C ILE A 37 -13.20 -21.88 3.66
N ARG A 38 -12.72 -22.24 2.46
CA ARG A 38 -11.38 -21.89 2.00
C ARG A 38 -11.36 -21.30 0.59
N TRP A 39 -10.46 -20.37 0.37
CA TRP A 39 -10.18 -19.82 -0.95
C TRP A 39 -9.35 -20.78 -1.80
N PRO A 40 -9.36 -20.63 -3.14
CA PRO A 40 -8.54 -21.47 -4.01
C PRO A 40 -7.04 -21.37 -3.67
N ASP A 41 -6.43 -22.52 -3.35
CA ASP A 41 -5.02 -22.66 -2.95
C ASP A 41 -4.06 -21.81 -3.83
N CYS A 42 -4.28 -21.79 -5.16
CA CYS A 42 -3.37 -21.15 -6.11
C CYS A 42 -3.39 -19.62 -6.14
N HIS A 43 -4.30 -18.99 -5.41
CA HIS A 43 -4.32 -17.55 -5.19
C HIS A 43 -3.31 -17.12 -4.12
N ILE A 44 -2.90 -18.07 -3.26
CA ILE A 44 -1.99 -17.79 -2.15
C ILE A 44 -0.56 -17.74 -2.66
N THR A 45 0.09 -16.61 -2.36
CA THR A 45 1.47 -16.36 -2.75
C THR A 45 2.20 -15.71 -1.59
N GLN A 46 3.36 -16.26 -1.23
CA GLN A 46 4.24 -15.69 -0.21
C GLN A 46 5.56 -15.25 -0.84
N LEU A 47 5.99 -14.02 -0.59
CA LEU A 47 7.26 -13.50 -1.08
C LEU A 47 8.31 -13.55 0.02
N TYR A 48 9.40 -14.26 -0.23
CA TYR A 48 10.62 -14.15 0.56
C TYR A 48 11.68 -13.41 -0.26
N ALA A 49 12.30 -12.40 0.35
CA ALA A 49 13.43 -11.71 -0.24
C ALA A 49 14.50 -11.42 0.81
N THR A 50 15.76 -11.44 0.36
CA THR A 50 16.91 -11.10 1.18
C THR A 50 17.95 -10.35 0.34
N LEU A 51 18.62 -9.37 0.95
CA LEU A 51 19.73 -8.67 0.33
C LEU A 51 21.02 -9.49 0.52
N LEU A 52 21.70 -9.82 -0.57
CA LEU A 52 22.97 -10.54 -0.57
C LEU A 52 24.13 -9.54 -0.65
N SER A 53 25.37 -10.00 -0.45
CA SER A 53 26.57 -9.17 -0.64
C SER A 53 26.79 -8.80 -2.11
N GLY A 54 27.24 -7.56 -2.36
CA GLY A 54 27.14 -6.93 -3.69
C GLY A 54 25.68 -6.58 -4.00
N ASN A 55 25.39 -5.82 -5.05
CA ASN A 55 24.01 -5.33 -5.33
C ASN A 55 23.05 -6.44 -5.82
N LYS A 56 23.04 -7.60 -5.17
CA LYS A 56 22.28 -8.79 -5.51
C LYS A 56 21.19 -9.01 -4.48
N ILE A 57 20.02 -9.38 -4.96
CA ILE A 57 18.84 -9.65 -4.15
C ILE A 57 18.43 -11.08 -4.43
N GLY A 58 18.35 -11.91 -3.39
CA GLY A 58 17.83 -13.27 -3.47
C GLY A 58 16.31 -13.27 -3.24
N VAL A 59 15.54 -13.82 -4.17
CA VAL A 59 14.09 -13.78 -4.14
C VAL A 59 13.50 -15.15 -4.45
N ILE A 60 12.43 -15.52 -3.74
CA ILE A 60 11.56 -16.65 -4.07
C ILE A 60 10.11 -16.28 -3.76
N ALA A 61 9.22 -16.47 -4.75
CA ALA A 61 7.78 -16.40 -4.56
C ALA A 61 7.23 -17.82 -4.39
N LYS A 62 6.67 -18.13 -3.23
CA LYS A 62 6.18 -19.46 -2.88
C LYS A 62 4.70 -19.59 -3.23
N LYS A 63 4.34 -20.71 -3.84
CA LYS A 63 2.97 -21.19 -4.10
C LYS A 63 2.90 -22.68 -3.74
N PHE A 64 1.69 -23.21 -3.54
CA PHE A 64 1.52 -24.66 -3.41
C PHE A 64 2.00 -25.40 -4.67
N GLU A 65 2.48 -26.64 -4.50
CA GLU A 65 3.14 -27.42 -5.57
C GLU A 65 2.25 -27.68 -6.80
N ASN A 66 0.94 -27.84 -6.59
CA ASN A 66 -0.02 -28.17 -7.65
C ASN A 66 -0.50 -26.96 -8.47
N CYS A 67 0.10 -25.78 -8.28
CA CYS A 67 -0.36 -24.55 -8.90
C CYS A 67 0.36 -24.21 -10.22
N PRO A 68 -0.33 -23.55 -11.17
CA PRO A 68 0.27 -23.22 -12.46
C PRO A 68 1.47 -22.29 -12.32
N THR A 69 2.58 -22.63 -12.97
CA THR A 69 3.87 -21.93 -12.90
C THR A 69 3.96 -20.74 -13.85
N LYS A 70 2.88 -19.95 -13.96
CA LYS A 70 2.91 -18.71 -14.75
C LYS A 70 3.93 -17.74 -14.15
N PRO A 71 4.73 -17.04 -14.98
CA PRO A 71 5.68 -16.05 -14.47
C PRO A 71 4.92 -14.94 -13.74
N LEU A 72 5.45 -14.54 -12.58
CA LEU A 72 4.97 -13.43 -11.78
C LEU A 72 5.90 -12.24 -11.99
N LYS A 73 5.34 -11.02 -11.91
CA LYS A 73 6.13 -9.79 -11.99
C LYS A 73 6.51 -9.32 -10.60
N LEU A 74 7.81 -9.21 -10.34
CA LEU A 74 8.40 -8.65 -9.13
C LEU A 74 8.69 -7.17 -9.33
N LYS A 75 8.31 -6.32 -8.37
CA LYS A 75 8.59 -4.88 -8.36
C LYS A 75 9.47 -4.54 -7.16
N ALA A 76 10.58 -3.84 -7.41
CA ALA A 76 11.31 -3.14 -6.36
C ALA A 76 10.64 -1.81 -6.04
N LEU A 77 10.56 -1.48 -4.76
CA LEU A 77 9.82 -0.34 -4.25
C LEU A 77 10.71 0.61 -3.44
N THR A 78 10.45 1.90 -3.59
CA THR A 78 10.95 2.96 -2.70
C THR A 78 9.84 3.49 -1.80
N LEU A 79 10.19 3.86 -0.57
CA LEU A 79 9.26 4.39 0.42
C LEU A 79 9.15 5.91 0.30
N GLN A 80 7.93 6.41 0.11
CA GLN A 80 7.63 7.84 0.14
C GLN A 80 7.35 8.35 1.57
N LYS A 81 7.41 9.68 1.75
CA LYS A 81 7.19 10.32 3.06
C LYS A 81 5.80 10.02 3.66
N ASN A 82 4.80 9.84 2.82
CA ASN A 82 3.43 9.50 3.19
C ASN A 82 3.23 8.02 3.58
N GLY A 83 4.28 7.17 3.53
CA GLY A 83 4.18 5.75 3.86
C GLY A 83 3.77 4.85 2.69
N HIS A 84 3.52 5.41 1.51
CA HIS A 84 3.25 4.65 0.30
C HIS A 84 4.54 4.19 -0.40
N PHE A 85 4.44 3.09 -1.13
CA PHE A 85 5.52 2.56 -1.93
C PHE A 85 5.34 2.89 -3.41
N THR A 86 6.42 3.27 -4.08
CA THR A 86 6.44 3.45 -5.55
C THR A 86 7.44 2.55 -6.23
N PRO A 87 7.11 1.96 -7.39
CA PRO A 87 7.99 1.04 -8.09
C PRO A 87 9.18 1.77 -8.72
N ILE A 88 10.37 1.19 -8.59
CA ILE A 88 11.63 1.68 -9.17
C ILE A 88 12.18 0.75 -10.25
N GLN A 89 12.01 -0.56 -10.11
CA GLN A 89 12.50 -1.56 -11.07
C GLN A 89 11.58 -2.79 -11.09
N LYS A 90 11.55 -3.53 -12.20
CA LYS A 90 10.71 -4.71 -12.38
C LYS A 90 11.51 -5.90 -12.91
N TRP A 91 11.13 -7.11 -12.53
CA TRP A 91 11.68 -8.38 -13.03
C TRP A 91 10.59 -9.43 -13.17
N ASP A 92 10.80 -10.41 -14.04
CA ASP A 92 9.95 -11.60 -14.10
C ASP A 92 10.55 -12.74 -13.26
N ILE A 93 9.72 -13.37 -12.44
CA ILE A 93 10.10 -14.47 -11.56
C ILE A 93 9.19 -15.67 -11.79
N THR A 94 9.75 -16.87 -11.68
CA THR A 94 8.98 -18.11 -11.69
C THR A 94 8.65 -18.52 -10.26
N PRO A 95 7.37 -18.88 -9.95
CA PRO A 95 7.00 -19.38 -8.62
C PRO A 95 7.84 -20.60 -8.22
N ASN A 96 8.10 -20.74 -6.92
CA ASN A 96 8.85 -21.82 -6.28
C ASN A 96 10.33 -21.97 -6.72
N LEU A 97 10.86 -21.03 -7.50
CA LEU A 97 12.27 -21.02 -7.90
C LEU A 97 13.02 -19.87 -7.23
N TYR A 98 14.09 -20.19 -6.50
CA TYR A 98 14.98 -19.18 -5.94
C TYR A 98 15.87 -18.58 -7.03
N ARG A 99 15.78 -17.26 -7.22
CA ARG A 99 16.54 -16.50 -8.22
C ARG A 99 17.26 -15.33 -7.56
N THR A 100 18.40 -14.94 -8.13
CA THR A 100 19.14 -13.74 -7.71
C THR A 100 19.05 -12.68 -8.79
N PHE A 101 18.70 -11.46 -8.42
CA PHE A 101 18.60 -10.29 -9.31
C PHE A 101 19.64 -9.26 -8.93
N SER A 102 20.22 -8.58 -9.91
CA SER A 102 21.12 -7.44 -9.67
C SER A 102 20.33 -6.14 -9.77
N ILE A 103 20.46 -5.27 -8.77
CA ILE A 103 19.90 -3.92 -8.78
C ILE A 103 21.00 -2.90 -9.14
N GLU A 104 20.61 -1.84 -9.84
CA GLU A 104 21.53 -0.77 -10.19
C GLU A 104 22.06 -0.06 -8.93
N SER A 105 23.37 0.18 -8.88
CA SER A 105 24.04 0.77 -7.71
C SER A 105 23.44 2.11 -7.27
N ALA A 106 22.96 2.91 -8.23
CA ALA A 106 22.34 4.21 -7.97
C ALA A 106 20.98 4.08 -7.27
N LEU A 107 20.26 2.98 -7.47
CA LEU A 107 18.91 2.75 -6.94
C LEU A 107 18.92 2.01 -5.59
N LEU A 108 20.01 1.34 -5.27
CA LEU A 108 20.14 0.53 -4.05
C LEU A 108 19.85 1.30 -2.74
N PRO A 109 20.30 2.55 -2.54
CA PRO A 109 19.98 3.31 -1.33
C PRO A 109 18.48 3.64 -1.17
N SER A 110 17.74 3.61 -2.28
CA SER A 110 16.31 3.91 -2.33
C SER A 110 15.44 2.64 -2.23
N LEU A 111 16.04 1.45 -2.16
CA LEU A 111 15.31 0.19 -2.07
C LEU A 111 14.83 -0.06 -0.64
N HIS A 112 13.51 -0.13 -0.45
CA HIS A 112 12.89 -0.36 0.85
C HIS A 112 12.06 -1.64 0.92
N ALA A 113 11.50 -2.10 -0.20
CA ALA A 113 10.70 -3.31 -0.25
C ALA A 113 10.69 -3.95 -1.64
N LEU A 114 10.29 -5.21 -1.71
CA LEU A 114 9.91 -5.91 -2.94
C LEU A 114 8.46 -6.37 -2.83
N THR A 115 7.73 -6.36 -3.93
CA THR A 115 6.36 -6.88 -3.99
C THR A 115 6.11 -7.65 -5.29
N ILE A 116 5.15 -8.56 -5.26
CA ILE A 116 4.62 -9.20 -6.47
C ILE A 116 3.45 -8.36 -7.00
N GLU A 117 3.39 -8.18 -8.32
CA GLU A 117 2.32 -7.44 -8.97
C GLU A 117 0.94 -8.02 -8.65
N GLY A 118 0.02 -7.15 -8.22
CA GLY A 118 -1.33 -7.54 -7.82
C GLY A 118 -1.48 -7.98 -6.35
N THR A 119 -0.38 -8.09 -5.59
CA THR A 119 -0.43 -8.52 -4.18
C THR A 119 0.37 -7.58 -3.25
N MET A 120 -0.25 -6.47 -2.85
CA MET A 120 0.32 -5.54 -1.85
C MET A 120 0.02 -5.94 -0.39
N SER A 121 -0.22 -7.22 -0.11
CA SER A 121 -0.44 -7.70 1.26
C SER A 121 0.88 -7.98 1.99
N PRO A 122 0.87 -8.10 3.34
CA PRO A 122 2.06 -8.48 4.11
C PRO A 122 2.70 -9.82 3.70
N ALA A 123 1.94 -10.72 3.06
CA ALA A 123 2.46 -11.98 2.52
C ALA A 123 3.15 -11.81 1.16
N GLY A 124 2.66 -10.90 0.32
CA GLY A 124 3.20 -10.61 -1.02
C GLY A 124 4.29 -9.53 -1.05
N LEU A 125 4.62 -8.94 0.11
CA LEU A 125 5.57 -7.85 0.27
C LEU A 125 6.70 -8.26 1.22
N ALA A 126 7.94 -8.04 0.80
CA ALA A 126 9.13 -8.27 1.61
C ALA A 126 9.85 -6.94 1.84
N LEU A 127 9.86 -6.47 3.09
CA LEU A 127 10.61 -5.30 3.53
C LEU A 127 12.11 -5.64 3.55
N LEU A 128 12.92 -4.74 3.03
CA LEU A 128 14.36 -4.88 3.00
C LEU A 128 15.01 -3.78 3.83
N LYS A 129 16.09 -4.15 4.52
CA LYS A 129 16.95 -3.14 5.14
C LYS A 129 17.71 -2.48 4.00
N ALA A 130 17.42 -1.21 3.73
CA ALA A 130 18.29 -0.42 2.86
C ALA A 130 19.71 -0.50 3.44
N PRO A 131 20.74 -0.78 2.63
CA PRO A 131 22.11 -0.71 3.11
C PRO A 131 22.31 0.67 3.72
N SER A 132 22.90 0.72 4.92
CA SER A 132 23.09 1.98 5.67
C SER A 132 23.60 3.03 4.70
N SER A 133 22.83 4.12 4.51
CA SER A 133 23.15 5.18 3.56
C SER A 133 24.64 5.49 3.66
N THR A 134 25.39 5.31 2.57
CA THR A 134 26.84 5.59 2.52
C THR A 134 27.07 6.95 3.16
N ARG A 135 27.65 6.97 4.36
CA ARG A 135 27.81 8.20 5.14
C ARG A 135 28.67 9.14 4.31
N SER A 136 28.16 10.32 3.97
CA SER A 136 28.98 11.29 3.25
C SER A 136 30.15 11.73 4.14
N VAL A 137 31.36 11.36 3.75
CA VAL A 137 32.60 11.66 4.48
C VAL A 137 33.28 12.86 3.81
N GLY A 138 33.55 13.91 4.58
CA GLY A 138 34.35 15.05 4.14
C GLY A 138 35.81 14.89 4.55
N ILE A 139 36.76 15.15 3.66
CA ILE A 139 38.18 15.21 3.99
C ILE A 139 38.63 16.67 3.96
N LEU A 140 39.12 17.19 5.09
CA LEU A 140 39.71 18.53 5.16
C LEU A 140 41.13 18.50 4.58
N ARG A 141 41.32 19.18 3.44
CA ARG A 141 42.57 19.17 2.68
C ARG A 141 43.45 20.39 3.01
N GLN A 142 44.76 20.19 3.11
CA GLN A 142 45.74 21.27 2.97
C GLN A 142 46.43 21.26 1.59
N SER A 143 46.98 22.40 1.18
CA SER A 143 47.70 22.54 -0.09
C SER A 143 48.93 21.62 -0.13
N GLY A 144 48.94 20.63 -1.04
CA GLY A 144 50.04 19.68 -1.23
C GLY A 144 49.81 18.26 -0.70
N ASP A 145 48.67 17.99 -0.04
CA ASP A 145 48.34 16.72 0.62
C ASP A 145 47.93 15.56 -0.31
N ASP A 146 47.80 15.78 -1.62
CA ASP A 146 47.29 14.80 -2.60
C ASP A 146 48.42 14.07 -3.38
N LYS A 147 49.67 14.20 -2.92
CA LYS A 147 50.81 13.52 -3.54
C LYS A 147 50.73 12.00 -3.30
N PRO A 148 50.90 11.15 -4.34
CA PRO A 148 50.91 9.70 -4.16
C PRO A 148 51.93 9.25 -3.10
N LEU A 149 51.51 8.35 -2.22
CA LEU A 149 52.31 7.71 -1.14
C LEU A 149 52.87 8.62 -0.04
N ILE A 150 52.99 9.92 -0.28
CA ILE A 150 53.59 10.91 0.64
C ILE A 150 52.51 11.81 1.25
N GLY A 151 51.43 12.06 0.52
CA GLY A 151 50.34 12.92 0.96
C GLY A 151 49.53 12.34 2.11
N ASN A 152 49.18 13.17 3.09
CA ASN A 152 48.39 12.78 4.26
C ASN A 152 46.99 12.25 3.90
N VAL A 153 46.45 12.67 2.75
CA VAL A 153 45.10 12.30 2.31
C VAL A 153 45.10 11.02 1.46
N PHE A 154 46.23 10.62 0.87
CA PHE A 154 46.32 9.50 -0.07
C PHE A 154 45.80 8.18 0.53
N TYR A 155 46.32 7.79 1.70
CA TYR A 155 45.92 6.54 2.36
C TYR A 155 44.48 6.59 2.88
N LEU A 156 43.98 7.77 3.26
CA LEU A 156 42.59 7.96 3.67
C LEU A 156 41.63 7.73 2.50
N LYS A 157 41.89 8.35 1.34
CA LYS A 157 41.09 8.13 0.13
C LYS A 157 41.08 6.65 -0.26
N ARG A 158 42.26 6.02 -0.29
CA ARG A 158 42.41 4.60 -0.64
C ARG A 158 41.67 3.67 0.34
N ALA A 159 41.66 4.00 1.63
CA ALA A 159 40.93 3.21 2.63
C ALA A 159 39.41 3.33 2.48
N LEU A 160 38.89 4.49 2.06
CA LEU A 160 37.46 4.76 1.93
C LEU A 160 36.84 4.27 0.61
N GLU A 161 37.65 4.11 -0.46
CA GLU A 161 37.21 3.77 -1.82
C GLU A 161 36.23 2.59 -1.89
N ASN A 162 36.38 1.60 -1.01
CA ASN A 162 35.60 0.36 -1.06
C ASN A 162 34.25 0.43 -0.32
N PHE A 163 34.02 1.43 0.55
CA PHE A 163 32.83 1.44 1.41
C PHE A 163 32.13 2.80 1.55
N THR A 164 32.72 3.93 1.12
CA THR A 164 32.02 5.22 1.13
C THR A 164 32.53 6.23 0.10
N LEU A 165 31.66 7.16 -0.29
CA LEU A 165 32.01 8.30 -1.15
C LEU A 165 32.62 9.43 -0.30
N SER A 166 33.93 9.66 -0.44
CA SER A 166 34.62 10.79 0.17
C SER A 166 34.55 12.04 -0.71
N LYS A 167 34.32 13.21 -0.11
CA LYS A 167 34.38 14.52 -0.77
C LYS A 167 35.48 15.37 -0.15
N ASP A 168 36.30 15.99 -0.99
CA ASP A 168 37.27 16.98 -0.54
C ASP A 168 36.52 18.26 -0.13
N ILE A 169 36.76 18.74 1.09
CA ILE A 169 36.09 19.91 1.65
C ILE A 169 37.08 20.96 2.15
N THR A 170 36.61 22.20 2.17
CA THR A 170 37.26 23.31 2.85
C THR A 170 36.41 23.72 4.05
N PRO A 171 37.00 24.34 5.09
CA PRO A 171 36.23 24.82 6.24
C PRO A 171 35.09 25.79 5.88
N SER A 172 35.12 26.43 4.70
CA SER A 172 34.04 27.29 4.20
C SER A 172 32.86 26.53 3.59
N SER A 173 33.04 25.30 3.08
CA SER A 173 31.98 24.51 2.42
C SER A 173 31.18 23.57 3.35
N LEU A 174 31.46 23.63 4.66
CA LEU A 174 30.84 22.77 5.68
C LEU A 174 29.30 22.87 5.72
N LYS A 175 28.73 24.08 5.57
CA LYS A 175 27.26 24.27 5.62
C LYS A 175 26.53 23.79 4.37
N GLN A 176 27.23 23.71 3.24
CA GLN A 176 26.62 23.32 1.95
C GLN A 176 26.66 21.81 1.73
N SER A 177 27.47 21.08 2.50
CA SER A 177 27.66 19.65 2.37
C SER A 177 26.96 18.91 3.52
N GLN A 178 26.01 18.02 3.20
CA GLN A 178 25.33 17.17 4.18
C GLN A 178 26.27 16.04 4.65
N LEU A 179 27.34 16.40 5.36
CA LEU A 179 28.35 15.46 5.85
C LEU A 179 27.95 14.87 7.19
N SER A 180 28.22 13.58 7.37
CA SER A 180 28.08 12.89 8.67
C SER A 180 29.41 12.78 9.40
N VAL A 181 30.51 12.65 8.67
CA VAL A 181 31.86 12.45 9.23
C VAL A 181 32.84 13.39 8.53
N ILE A 182 33.77 13.97 9.29
CA ILE A 182 34.89 14.75 8.78
C ILE A 182 36.19 14.08 9.19
N LEU A 183 37.08 13.86 8.23
CA LEU A 183 38.47 13.46 8.44
C LEU A 183 39.37 14.70 8.38
N ALA A 184 40.14 14.93 9.44
CA ALA A 184 41.07 16.04 9.56
C ALA A 184 42.51 15.52 9.67
N THR A 185 43.35 15.89 8.72
CA THR A 185 44.79 15.62 8.76
C THR A 185 45.50 16.60 9.69
N ASP A 186 46.76 16.31 10.02
CA ASP A 186 47.55 17.19 10.86
C ASP A 186 47.70 18.58 10.21
N GLY A 187 47.52 19.63 11.00
CA GLY A 187 47.50 21.02 10.52
C GLY A 187 46.19 21.51 9.87
N SER A 188 45.26 20.65 9.45
CA SER A 188 44.04 21.08 8.72
C SER A 188 43.13 22.01 9.53
N LEU A 189 43.30 22.03 10.86
CA LEU A 189 42.58 22.84 11.83
C LEU A 189 43.44 23.96 12.47
N SER A 190 44.59 24.29 11.88
CA SER A 190 45.50 25.32 12.43
C SER A 190 44.94 26.75 12.38
N SER A 191 43.95 27.04 11.54
CA SER A 191 43.25 28.33 11.54
C SER A 191 42.10 28.33 12.57
N ASP A 192 42.01 29.40 13.37
CA ASP A 192 40.92 29.56 14.34
C ASP A 192 39.54 29.56 13.68
N THR A 193 39.42 30.23 12.53
CA THR A 193 38.16 30.27 11.76
C THR A 193 37.73 28.89 11.26
N ALA A 194 38.69 28.00 10.98
CA ALA A 194 38.40 26.63 10.57
C ALA A 194 37.97 25.78 11.78
N SER A 195 38.69 25.93 12.89
CA SER A 195 38.38 25.23 14.14
C SER A 195 37.00 25.60 14.69
N GLU A 196 36.61 26.88 14.67
CA GLU A 196 35.29 27.33 15.12
C GLU A 196 34.14 26.70 14.31
N LYS A 197 34.27 26.68 12.98
CA LYS A 197 33.23 26.11 12.11
C LYS A 197 33.09 24.61 12.30
N VAL A 198 34.21 23.90 12.45
CA VAL A 198 34.21 22.45 12.69
C VAL A 198 33.66 22.16 14.09
N LEU A 199 34.03 22.94 15.10
CA LEU A 199 33.51 22.79 16.47
C LEU A 199 31.99 22.96 16.51
N ASN A 200 31.45 24.00 15.88
CA ASN A 200 30.01 24.21 15.79
C ASN A 200 29.32 23.03 15.05
N TRP A 201 29.93 22.51 13.99
CA TRP A 201 29.40 21.34 13.28
C TRP A 201 29.39 20.07 14.15
N VAL A 202 30.46 19.80 14.90
CA VAL A 202 30.53 18.66 15.85
C VAL A 202 29.46 18.81 16.94
N GLN A 203 29.33 20.00 17.53
CA GLN A 203 28.33 20.27 18.57
C GLN A 203 26.88 20.01 18.10
N ASN A 204 26.62 20.13 16.80
CA ASN A 204 25.33 19.83 16.17
C ASN A 204 25.13 18.35 15.79
N GLY A 205 26.05 17.45 16.14
CA GLY A 205 25.94 16.00 15.90
C GLY A 205 26.89 15.43 14.87
N GLY A 206 27.86 16.22 14.38
CA GLY A 206 28.91 15.74 13.48
C GLY A 206 29.98 14.89 14.19
N ILE A 207 30.62 13.99 13.45
CA ILE A 207 31.74 13.18 13.94
C ILE A 207 33.04 13.66 13.29
N LEU A 208 33.98 14.14 14.11
CA LEU A 208 35.31 14.53 13.67
C LEU A 208 36.30 13.40 13.99
N ILE A 209 36.95 12.85 12.97
CA ILE A 209 38.13 11.98 13.12
C ILE A 209 39.36 12.80 12.75
N ARG A 210 40.22 13.03 13.73
CA ARG A 210 41.44 13.83 13.62
C ARG A 210 42.65 12.92 13.72
N PHE A 211 43.64 13.16 12.87
CA PHE A 211 44.94 12.50 12.94
C PHE A 211 46.00 13.44 13.53
N ALA A 212 46.84 12.90 14.41
CA ALA A 212 47.98 13.62 14.95
C ALA A 212 49.13 13.67 13.93
N GLY A 213 50.10 14.54 14.19
CA GLY A 213 51.32 14.62 13.41
C GLY A 213 52.30 15.65 13.98
N PRO A 214 53.36 15.97 13.22
CA PRO A 214 54.42 16.88 13.66
C PRO A 214 53.96 18.31 13.99
N ILE A 215 52.91 18.82 13.34
CA ILE A 215 52.37 20.16 13.58
C ILE A 215 51.69 20.17 14.95
N LEU A 216 50.76 19.24 15.20
CA LEU A 216 50.10 19.11 16.50
C LEU A 216 51.08 18.79 17.64
N GLY A 217 52.12 17.98 17.39
CA GLY A 217 53.14 17.64 18.39
C GLY A 217 54.06 18.80 18.78
N LYS A 218 54.23 19.80 17.90
CA LYS A 218 54.98 21.04 18.18
C LYS A 218 54.10 22.11 18.83
N SER A 219 52.78 22.02 18.71
CA SER A 219 51.84 22.95 19.34
C SER A 219 51.63 22.59 20.81
N THR A 220 52.14 23.43 21.72
CA THR A 220 51.93 23.25 23.16
C THR A 220 50.48 23.55 23.54
N ALA A 221 49.96 22.94 24.62
CA ALA A 221 48.66 23.29 25.21
C ALA A 221 48.55 24.78 25.62
N GLN A 222 49.64 25.55 25.68
CA GLN A 222 49.61 27.00 25.89
C GLN A 222 49.43 27.83 24.59
N ILE A 223 49.76 27.26 23.42
CA ILE A 223 49.77 27.97 22.12
C ILE A 223 48.45 27.76 21.36
N LEU A 224 47.71 26.69 21.68
CA LEU A 224 46.43 26.38 21.04
C LEU A 224 45.31 27.30 21.56
N SER A 225 44.53 27.85 20.64
CA SER A 225 43.31 28.62 20.95
C SER A 225 42.30 27.75 21.72
N PRO A 226 41.41 28.33 22.53
CA PRO A 226 40.37 27.57 23.26
C PRO A 226 39.53 26.65 22.37
N THR A 227 39.24 27.09 21.14
CA THR A 227 38.49 26.34 20.12
C THR A 227 39.28 25.14 19.59
N GLN A 228 40.59 25.29 19.40
CA GLN A 228 41.48 24.21 18.98
C GLN A 228 41.65 23.15 20.08
N LYS A 229 41.67 23.57 21.36
CA LYS A 229 41.68 22.66 22.52
C LYS A 229 40.39 21.84 22.63
N ALA A 230 39.24 22.44 22.32
CA ALA A 230 37.97 21.73 22.29
C ALA A 230 37.95 20.61 21.21
N LEU A 231 38.75 20.73 20.14
CA LEU A 231 38.89 19.70 19.10
C LEU A 231 40.01 18.68 19.36
N ILE A 232 40.45 18.57 20.62
CA ILE A 232 41.40 17.54 21.08
C ILE A 232 40.72 16.80 22.23
N THR A 233 40.78 15.47 22.18
CA THR A 233 40.04 14.60 23.11
C THR A 233 40.63 14.61 24.52
N VAL A 234 41.96 14.59 24.63
CA VAL A 234 42.70 14.49 25.88
C VAL A 234 43.89 15.47 25.87
N PRO A 235 44.32 16.02 27.01
CA PRO A 235 45.52 16.84 27.07
C PRO A 235 46.73 16.06 26.51
N LEU A 236 47.59 16.75 25.75
CA LEU A 236 48.70 16.13 25.03
C LEU A 236 50.04 16.63 25.59
N ARG A 237 50.98 15.71 25.80
CA ARG A 237 52.34 16.04 26.17
C ARG A 237 53.06 16.68 24.97
N GLN A 238 53.93 17.64 25.24
CA GLN A 238 54.73 18.29 24.21
C GLN A 238 55.71 17.30 23.56
N GLY A 239 55.77 17.31 22.22
CA GLY A 239 56.69 16.50 21.43
C GLY A 239 56.16 15.12 21.04
N GLU A 240 56.82 14.50 20.06
CA GLU A 240 56.53 13.13 19.62
C GLU A 240 57.40 12.10 20.35
N ARG A 241 56.80 10.98 20.75
CA ARG A 241 57.53 9.80 21.25
C ARG A 241 58.06 9.04 20.06
N THR A 242 59.37 8.77 20.04
CA THR A 242 59.99 7.91 19.02
C THR A 242 60.40 6.56 19.61
N LEU A 243 59.96 5.49 18.95
CA LEU A 243 60.16 4.09 19.29
C LEU A 243 61.02 3.45 18.20
N GLY A 244 62.14 2.83 18.57
CA GLY A 244 63.00 2.09 17.64
C GLY A 244 63.90 2.95 16.74
N GLY A 245 64.16 4.21 17.12
CA GLY A 245 65.17 5.05 16.46
C GLY A 245 66.59 4.72 16.90
N SER A 246 67.61 5.13 16.14
CA SER A 246 69.04 4.91 16.48
C SER A 246 69.47 5.48 17.84
N MET A 247 68.68 6.39 18.41
CA MET A 247 68.88 7.01 19.72
C MET A 247 67.81 6.60 20.76
N SER A 248 66.91 5.66 20.45
CA SER A 248 65.82 5.20 21.33
C SER A 248 66.02 3.73 21.69
N TRP A 249 66.14 3.44 22.98
CA TRP A 249 66.29 2.08 23.52
C TRP A 249 65.01 1.23 23.47
N SER A 250 63.90 1.81 22.99
CA SER A 250 62.60 1.14 22.96
C SER A 250 62.34 0.51 21.60
N THR A 251 61.75 -0.68 21.55
CA THR A 251 61.33 -1.31 20.30
C THR A 251 60.01 -0.70 19.81
N PRO A 252 59.76 -0.67 18.49
CA PRO A 252 58.44 -0.38 17.93
C PRO A 252 57.35 -1.21 18.63
N GLN A 253 56.23 -0.58 18.95
CA GLN A 253 55.18 -1.18 19.76
C GLN A 253 54.04 -1.69 18.88
N ASN A 254 53.48 -2.83 19.25
CA ASN A 254 52.33 -3.42 18.57
C ASN A 254 51.02 -2.98 19.25
N LEU A 255 49.93 -3.10 18.50
CA LEU A 255 48.57 -2.88 19.00
C LEU A 255 48.20 -3.92 20.06
N ALA A 256 47.60 -3.44 21.16
CA ALA A 256 46.93 -4.31 22.13
C ALA A 256 45.52 -4.69 21.64
N PRO A 257 44.90 -5.75 22.20
CA PRO A 257 43.49 -6.06 21.96
C PRO A 257 42.59 -4.86 22.26
N PHE A 258 41.59 -4.62 21.40
CA PHE A 258 40.61 -3.55 21.63
C PHE A 258 39.79 -3.84 22.90
N PRO A 259 39.63 -2.87 23.80
CA PRO A 259 38.92 -3.08 25.06
C PRO A 259 37.41 -3.24 24.83
N PRO A 260 36.67 -3.93 25.72
CA PRO A 260 35.25 -4.25 25.54
C PRO A 260 34.32 -3.03 25.52
N ASN A 261 34.75 -1.91 26.10
CA ASN A 261 34.05 -0.63 26.09
C ASN A 261 34.33 0.22 24.84
N SER A 262 35.15 -0.26 23.91
CA SER A 262 35.46 0.43 22.64
C SER A 262 34.52 -0.01 21.52
N PRO A 263 34.08 0.90 20.62
CA PRO A 263 33.36 0.52 19.41
C PRO A 263 34.16 -0.38 18.47
N LEU A 264 35.48 -0.47 18.66
CA LEU A 264 36.40 -1.32 17.91
C LEU A 264 36.50 -2.75 18.44
N TYR A 265 35.77 -3.06 19.53
CA TYR A 265 35.73 -4.42 20.06
C TYR A 265 35.24 -5.43 19.02
N GLY A 266 35.92 -6.58 18.95
CA GLY A 266 35.65 -7.65 17.99
C GLY A 266 36.45 -7.57 16.68
N LEU A 267 37.19 -6.49 16.41
CA LEU A 267 38.14 -6.45 15.31
C LEU A 267 39.38 -7.29 15.63
N THR A 268 39.85 -8.08 14.66
CA THR A 268 41.06 -8.89 14.81
C THR A 268 42.30 -8.01 14.69
N VAL A 269 43.08 -7.92 15.77
CA VAL A 269 44.33 -7.15 15.79
C VAL A 269 45.37 -7.82 14.89
N ALA A 270 45.87 -7.06 13.92
CA ALA A 270 46.90 -7.50 12.99
C ALA A 270 48.28 -7.50 13.68
N LYS A 271 48.96 -8.66 13.70
CA LYS A 271 50.22 -8.86 14.44
C LYS A 271 51.42 -8.12 13.85
N ASP A 272 51.31 -7.72 12.60
CA ASP A 272 52.32 -6.99 11.82
C ASP A 272 52.23 -5.48 11.98
N VAL A 273 51.17 -4.95 12.63
CA VAL A 273 51.04 -3.51 12.86
C VAL A 273 51.97 -3.07 13.99
N SER A 274 52.83 -2.11 13.66
CA SER A 274 53.89 -1.59 14.49
C SER A 274 53.93 -0.06 14.43
N VAL A 275 53.97 0.56 15.61
CA VAL A 275 54.02 2.00 15.81
C VAL A 275 55.44 2.42 16.18
N LYS A 276 56.00 3.33 15.38
CA LYS A 276 57.36 3.89 15.54
C LYS A 276 57.33 5.29 16.15
N LYS A 277 56.26 6.04 15.93
CA LYS A 277 56.09 7.38 16.49
C LYS A 277 54.65 7.59 16.95
N GLN A 278 54.47 8.33 18.04
CA GLN A 278 53.17 8.57 18.65
C GLN A 278 53.16 9.89 19.40
N LEU A 279 52.02 10.57 19.41
CA LEU A 279 51.76 11.70 20.31
C LEU A 279 51.22 11.18 21.65
N ILE A 280 51.80 11.58 22.78
CA ILE A 280 51.43 11.02 24.09
C ILE A 280 50.34 11.89 24.74
N ALA A 281 49.29 11.25 25.27
CA ALA A 281 48.33 11.88 26.16
C ALA A 281 48.92 12.11 27.57
N GLU A 282 48.63 13.23 28.20
CA GLU A 282 48.98 13.46 29.60
C GLU A 282 48.15 12.54 30.51
N PRO A 283 48.77 11.90 31.51
CA PRO A 283 48.03 11.09 32.48
C PRO A 283 47.00 11.94 33.23
N SER A 284 45.74 11.52 33.21
CA SER A 284 44.65 12.12 33.98
C SER A 284 43.70 11.05 34.50
N GLU A 285 42.92 11.36 35.54
CA GLU A 285 41.92 10.43 36.10
C GLU A 285 40.85 10.04 35.08
N THR A 286 40.55 10.92 34.13
CA THR A 286 39.56 10.70 33.08
C THR A 286 40.15 10.05 31.84
N LEU A 287 41.47 9.83 31.74
CA LEU A 287 42.09 9.34 30.51
C LEU A 287 41.50 7.99 30.08
N SER A 288 41.31 7.06 31.01
CA SER A 288 40.83 5.70 30.75
C SER A 288 39.44 5.66 30.09
N SER A 289 38.54 6.60 30.42
CA SER A 289 37.19 6.66 29.83
C SER A 289 37.19 7.17 28.39
N HIS A 290 38.27 7.77 27.93
CA HIS A 290 38.43 8.30 26.58
C HIS A 290 39.20 7.36 25.65
N VAL A 291 39.76 6.24 26.13
CA VAL A 291 40.61 5.36 25.31
C VAL A 291 39.79 4.30 24.58
N TRP A 292 39.94 4.25 23.25
CA TRP A 292 39.31 3.22 22.40
C TRP A 292 40.31 2.20 21.83
N ALA A 293 41.60 2.53 21.78
CA ALA A 293 42.66 1.58 21.42
C ALA A 293 43.96 1.93 22.15
N THR A 294 44.71 0.92 22.57
CA THR A 294 46.02 1.04 23.23
C THR A 294 47.09 0.25 22.50
N LEU A 295 48.34 0.57 22.80
CA LEU A 295 49.50 -0.26 22.48
C LEU A 295 49.75 -1.26 23.61
N ASN A 296 50.61 -2.26 23.36
CA ASN A 296 50.95 -3.28 24.36
C ASN A 296 51.57 -2.72 25.66
N ASP A 297 52.14 -1.52 25.60
CA ASP A 297 52.67 -0.81 26.77
C ASP A 297 51.61 0.01 27.53
N GLY A 298 50.34 -0.09 27.13
CA GLY A 298 49.21 0.62 27.75
C GLY A 298 49.01 2.06 27.27
N THR A 299 49.87 2.57 26.39
CA THR A 299 49.70 3.94 25.90
C THR A 299 48.55 4.05 24.89
N PRO A 300 47.74 5.13 24.94
CA PRO A 300 46.56 5.27 24.09
C PRO A 300 46.94 5.60 22.65
N LEU A 301 46.40 4.85 21.70
CA LEU A 301 46.57 5.09 20.26
C LEU A 301 45.37 5.81 19.65
N ILE A 302 44.15 5.48 20.09
CA ILE A 302 42.91 6.12 19.64
C ILE A 302 42.16 6.56 20.89
N THR A 303 41.83 7.84 20.95
CA THR A 303 41.01 8.43 22.02
C THR A 303 39.79 9.12 21.45
N ALA A 304 38.69 9.14 22.18
CA ALA A 304 37.45 9.77 21.76
C ALA A 304 36.80 10.53 22.92
N ARG A 305 36.19 11.68 22.62
CA ARG A 305 35.41 12.50 23.55
C ARG A 305 34.13 13.00 22.89
N GLN A 306 33.03 12.98 23.64
CA GLN A 306 31.79 13.61 23.21
C GLN A 306 31.88 15.13 23.33
N GLU A 307 31.46 15.85 22.29
CA GLU A 307 31.48 17.31 22.25
C GLU A 307 30.12 17.79 21.72
N GLY A 308 29.27 18.32 22.61
CA GLY A 308 27.86 18.61 22.32
C GLY A 308 27.09 17.33 21.96
N LYS A 309 26.41 17.34 20.80
CA LYS A 309 25.66 16.17 20.28
C LYS A 309 26.53 15.22 19.43
N GLY A 310 27.79 15.57 19.18
CA GLY A 310 28.70 14.85 18.30
C GLY A 310 29.94 14.30 19.01
N TRP A 311 30.90 13.84 18.21
CA TRP A 311 32.09 13.15 18.71
C TRP A 311 33.37 13.69 18.08
N VAL A 312 34.41 13.81 18.90
CA VAL A 312 35.79 14.06 18.47
C VAL A 312 36.59 12.80 18.74
N ILE A 313 37.24 12.26 17.71
CA ILE A 313 38.08 11.07 17.77
C ILE A 313 39.47 11.48 17.31
N LEU A 314 40.49 11.17 18.11
CA LEU A 314 41.88 11.49 17.84
C LEU A 314 42.70 10.21 17.69
N PHE A 315 43.33 10.06 16.53
CA PHE A 315 44.41 9.11 16.31
C PHE A 315 45.72 9.77 16.73
N HIS A 316 46.46 9.14 17.66
CA HIS A 316 47.76 9.62 18.14
C HIS A 316 48.92 9.32 17.17
N VAL A 317 48.59 9.04 15.91
CA VAL A 317 49.51 8.76 14.80
C VAL A 317 49.06 9.48 13.53
N THR A 318 49.97 9.60 12.56
CA THR A 318 49.64 10.14 11.23
C THR A 318 48.80 9.15 10.42
N PRO A 319 48.05 9.62 9.41
CA PRO A 319 47.37 8.76 8.45
C PRO A 319 48.32 8.18 7.39
N THR A 320 49.62 8.45 7.49
CA THR A 320 50.68 7.98 6.57
C THR A 320 51.52 6.86 7.21
N ALA A 321 52.35 6.22 6.38
CA ALA A 321 53.26 5.16 6.84
C ALA A 321 54.47 5.68 7.66
N ASP A 322 54.59 6.98 7.90
CA ASP A 322 55.77 7.60 8.54
C ASP A 322 55.87 7.27 10.03
N TRP A 323 54.74 7.28 10.75
CA TRP A 323 54.69 7.07 12.20
C TRP A 323 54.32 5.63 12.56
N SER A 324 53.57 4.94 11.69
CA SER A 324 53.17 3.54 11.87
C SER A 324 52.90 2.89 10.52
N ASN A 325 52.99 1.56 10.43
CA ASN A 325 52.52 0.84 9.24
C ASN A 325 51.01 0.51 9.28
N LEU A 326 50.25 1.08 10.22
CA LEU A 326 48.80 0.88 10.33
C LEU A 326 48.07 1.18 9.01
N PRO A 327 48.33 2.32 8.31
CA PRO A 327 47.66 2.63 7.05
C PRO A 327 47.94 1.65 5.89
N LEU A 328 48.98 0.81 6.03
CA LEU A 328 49.32 -0.25 5.06
C LEU A 328 48.62 -1.58 5.39
N SER A 329 48.04 -1.72 6.58
CA SER A 329 47.37 -2.93 7.03
C SER A 329 45.89 -2.94 6.61
N GLY A 330 45.33 -4.14 6.45
CA GLY A 330 43.89 -4.33 6.25
C GLY A 330 43.05 -3.93 7.47
N LEU A 331 43.67 -3.68 8.64
CA LEU A 331 42.98 -3.24 9.86
C LEU A 331 42.58 -1.76 9.79
N PHE A 332 43.34 -0.92 9.07
CA PHE A 332 43.03 0.50 8.95
C PHE A 332 41.67 0.81 8.30
N PRO A 333 41.33 0.25 7.12
CA PRO A 333 39.99 0.45 6.56
C PRO A 333 38.89 -0.13 7.45
N GLN A 334 39.13 -1.26 8.13
CA GLN A 334 38.14 -1.84 9.08
C GLN A 334 37.88 -0.93 10.28
N ILE A 335 38.92 -0.31 10.85
CA ILE A 335 38.76 0.68 11.93
C ILE A 335 37.95 1.88 11.43
N LEU A 336 38.30 2.44 10.26
CA LEU A 336 37.58 3.58 9.70
C LEU A 336 36.12 3.26 9.40
N GLU A 337 35.85 2.12 8.79
CA GLU A 337 34.50 1.61 8.54
C GLU A 337 33.70 1.50 9.84
N LYS A 338 34.27 0.83 10.86
CA LYS A 338 33.63 0.66 12.15
C LYS A 338 33.31 2.00 12.83
N LEU A 339 34.24 2.96 12.78
CA LEU A 339 34.03 4.30 13.36
C LEU A 339 32.97 5.09 12.61
N ILE A 340 32.93 4.99 11.28
CA ILE A 340 31.94 5.66 10.44
C ILE A 340 30.54 5.06 10.65
N GLU A 341 30.45 3.76 10.92
CA GLU A 341 29.18 3.04 11.15
C GLU A 341 28.62 3.20 12.58
N VAL A 342 29.47 3.10 13.61
CA VAL A 342 29.03 2.84 15.00
C VAL A 342 28.75 4.12 15.80
N THR A 343 29.38 5.25 15.48
CA THR A 343 29.39 6.44 16.36
C THR A 343 28.01 7.08 16.68
N PRO A 344 26.89 6.89 15.94
CA PRO A 344 25.57 7.33 16.40
C PRO A 344 24.99 6.53 17.59
N HIS A 345 25.49 5.33 17.90
CA HIS A 345 24.99 4.50 19.02
C HIS A 345 25.46 4.98 20.40
N VAL A 346 26.40 5.92 20.46
CA VAL A 346 26.97 6.36 21.74
C VAL A 346 26.10 7.43 22.42
N ASN A 347 25.08 7.96 21.74
CA ASN A 347 24.09 8.88 22.31
C ASN A 347 23.08 8.18 23.27
N GLY A 348 23.23 6.88 23.51
CA GLY A 348 22.46 6.08 24.47
C GLY A 348 23.28 5.49 25.62
N LEU A 349 24.49 5.99 25.89
CA LEU A 349 25.26 5.57 27.06
C LEU A 349 24.77 6.29 28.31
N ASN A 350 24.15 5.56 29.24
CA ASN A 350 24.12 5.96 30.65
C ASN A 350 25.55 5.87 31.22
N GLU A 351 25.81 6.59 32.32
CA GLU A 351 27.10 6.87 32.98
C GLU A 351 27.94 5.65 33.43
N THR A 352 27.58 4.42 33.04
CA THR A 352 28.22 3.16 33.46
C THR A 352 28.99 2.41 32.36
N GLY A 353 29.18 3.00 31.17
CA GLY A 353 30.22 2.56 30.22
C GLY A 353 30.08 1.15 29.65
N SER A 354 28.90 0.53 29.75
CA SER A 354 28.57 -0.73 29.04
C SER A 354 27.76 -0.44 27.79
N ILE A 355 28.21 -0.99 26.66
CA ILE A 355 27.46 -1.03 25.40
C ILE A 355 26.29 -2.00 25.63
N ILE A 356 25.16 -1.50 26.14
CA ILE A 356 23.93 -2.29 26.14
C ILE A 356 23.48 -2.32 24.69
N ALA A 357 23.79 -3.41 23.98
CA ALA A 357 23.07 -3.74 22.77
C ALA A 357 21.59 -3.73 23.15
N GLU A 358 20.80 -2.78 22.64
CA GLU A 358 19.36 -2.68 22.91
C GLU A 358 18.76 -4.09 22.76
N THR A 359 18.33 -4.68 23.86
CA THR A 359 17.82 -6.06 23.91
C THR A 359 16.49 -6.20 23.18
N SER A 360 15.83 -5.07 22.90
CA SER A 360 14.54 -4.95 22.21
C SER A 360 14.52 -3.74 21.29
N LEU A 361 13.98 -3.91 20.08
CA LEU A 361 13.82 -2.87 19.07
C LEU A 361 12.40 -2.30 19.13
N SER A 362 12.25 -1.00 19.37
CA SER A 362 10.93 -0.35 19.38
C SER A 362 10.29 -0.32 17.99
N PRO A 363 8.95 -0.46 17.85
CA PRO A 363 8.29 -0.38 16.55
C PRO A 363 8.39 1.04 15.96
N TRP A 364 8.89 1.15 14.73
CA TRP A 364 9.02 2.43 14.04
C TRP A 364 7.84 2.70 13.10
N LYS A 365 7.55 1.75 12.20
CA LYS A 365 6.40 1.77 11.30
C LYS A 365 5.89 0.36 11.08
N THR A 366 4.59 0.17 11.06
CA THR A 366 3.95 -1.13 10.83
C THR A 366 3.25 -1.16 9.49
N LEU A 367 3.26 -2.31 8.84
CA LEU A 367 2.64 -2.53 7.55
C LEU A 367 1.14 -2.80 7.74
N SER A 368 0.30 -2.04 7.05
CA SER A 368 -1.14 -2.27 6.99
C SER A 368 -1.48 -3.47 6.09
N LEU A 369 -2.71 -3.96 6.18
CA LEU A 369 -3.22 -5.02 5.29
C LEU A 369 -3.22 -4.62 3.82
N LYS A 370 -3.26 -3.31 3.52
CA LYS A 370 -3.21 -2.74 2.16
C LYS A 370 -1.78 -2.50 1.66
N GLY A 371 -0.77 -2.81 2.46
CA GLY A 371 0.64 -2.65 2.08
C GLY A 371 1.20 -1.24 2.28
N THR A 372 0.54 -0.38 3.07
CA THR A 372 1.02 0.95 3.44
C THR A 372 1.76 0.91 4.77
N LEU A 373 2.85 1.68 4.92
CA LEU A 373 3.57 1.79 6.19
C LEU A 373 3.00 2.92 7.04
N GLU A 374 2.37 2.56 8.13
CA GLU A 374 1.63 3.45 9.03
C GLU A 374 2.28 3.52 10.41
N LYS A 375 1.75 4.42 11.26
CA LYS A 375 2.19 4.51 12.65
C LYS A 375 1.82 3.19 13.37
N PRO A 376 2.72 2.64 14.21
CA PRO A 376 2.43 1.44 14.98
C PRO A 376 1.15 1.59 15.83
N PRO A 377 0.28 0.57 15.88
CA PRO A 377 -0.88 0.55 16.77
C PRO A 377 -0.42 0.52 18.23
N LEU A 378 -1.29 0.95 19.15
CA LEU A 378 -0.98 0.97 20.59
C LEU A 378 -0.71 -0.41 21.19
N THR A 379 -1.16 -1.47 20.52
CA THR A 379 -0.91 -2.87 20.92
C THR A 379 0.46 -3.39 20.49
N ALA A 380 1.21 -2.64 19.66
CA ALA A 380 2.52 -3.06 19.19
C ALA A 380 3.57 -2.93 20.29
N LEU A 381 4.22 -4.05 20.63
CA LEU A 381 5.27 -4.13 21.63
C LEU A 381 6.66 -4.07 20.97
N PRO A 382 7.70 -3.66 21.72
CA PRO A 382 9.08 -3.75 21.26
C PRO A 382 9.48 -5.18 20.90
N LEU A 383 10.11 -5.36 19.74
CA LEU A 383 10.54 -6.65 19.23
C LEU A 383 11.84 -7.10 19.93
N PRO A 384 11.86 -8.21 20.68
CA PRO A 384 13.09 -8.74 21.25
C PRO A 384 14.01 -9.24 20.13
N ARG A 385 15.33 -9.07 20.30
CA ARG A 385 16.31 -9.42 19.25
C ARG A 385 16.33 -10.92 18.89
N ASN A 386 15.88 -11.76 19.82
CA ASN A 386 15.76 -13.21 19.66
C ASN A 386 14.29 -13.65 19.70
N ASN A 387 13.44 -13.00 18.91
CA ASN A 387 12.02 -13.33 18.85
C ASN A 387 11.81 -14.72 18.19
N SER A 388 11.41 -15.70 18.98
CA SER A 388 10.96 -17.02 18.51
C SER A 388 9.49 -17.05 18.10
N ASP A 389 8.70 -16.10 18.58
CA ASP A 389 7.23 -16.17 18.57
C ASP A 389 6.63 -15.71 17.24
N GLY A 390 7.47 -15.40 16.24
CA GLY A 390 7.04 -15.01 14.91
C GLY A 390 6.31 -13.67 14.88
N VAL A 391 5.57 -13.45 13.79
CA VAL A 391 4.71 -12.27 13.62
C VAL A 391 3.40 -12.49 14.36
N SER A 392 2.96 -11.52 15.16
CA SER A 392 1.73 -11.61 15.93
C SER A 392 1.01 -10.25 15.98
N ALA A 393 -0.18 -10.21 16.59
CA ALA A 393 -0.90 -8.95 16.81
C ALA A 393 -0.13 -7.96 17.70
N THR A 394 0.73 -8.46 18.60
CA THR A 394 1.61 -7.63 19.44
C THR A 394 2.94 -7.31 18.75
N HIS A 395 3.38 -8.13 17.81
CA HIS A 395 4.58 -7.92 16.99
C HIS A 395 4.22 -7.90 15.49
N PRO A 396 3.55 -6.84 15.00
CA PRO A 396 3.11 -6.74 13.62
C PRO A 396 4.27 -6.63 12.62
N VAL A 397 4.01 -6.95 11.34
CA VAL A 397 4.99 -6.76 10.24
C VAL A 397 5.37 -5.28 10.14
N GLY A 398 6.64 -4.97 9.94
CA GLY A 398 7.07 -3.57 9.84
C GLY A 398 8.58 -3.35 9.97
N PHE A 399 8.94 -2.10 10.23
CA PHE A 399 10.29 -1.69 10.56
C PHE A 399 10.39 -1.38 12.06
N TYR A 400 11.44 -1.90 12.69
CA TYR A 400 11.72 -1.78 14.12
C TYR A 400 13.10 -1.17 14.35
N GLY A 401 13.28 -0.43 15.44
CA GLY A 401 14.51 0.27 15.80
C GLY A 401 14.45 1.77 15.57
N VAL A 402 15.58 2.44 15.81
CA VAL A 402 15.69 3.90 15.70
C VAL A 402 16.42 4.25 14.40
N ALA A 403 15.89 5.20 13.62
CA ALA A 403 16.54 5.68 12.40
C ALA A 403 17.95 6.22 12.72
N PRO A 404 19.00 5.83 11.98
CA PRO A 404 18.98 5.11 10.69
C PRO A 404 19.06 3.57 10.79
N ASN A 405 19.14 2.99 11.98
CA ASN A 405 19.28 1.56 12.21
C ASN A 405 17.93 0.86 12.36
N ILE A 406 17.11 0.95 11.31
CA ILE A 406 15.86 0.20 11.21
C ILE A 406 16.10 -1.23 10.71
N VAL A 407 15.38 -2.18 11.28
CA VAL A 407 15.40 -3.60 10.92
C VAL A 407 14.01 -4.00 10.39
N PRO A 408 13.92 -4.59 9.19
CA PRO A 408 12.66 -5.12 8.67
C PRO A 408 12.27 -6.39 9.41
N PHE A 409 11.00 -6.51 9.77
CA PHE A 409 10.38 -7.70 10.33
C PHE A 409 9.24 -8.13 9.41
N ASN A 410 9.46 -9.21 8.66
CA ASN A 410 8.54 -9.71 7.62
C ASN A 410 7.73 -10.90 8.11
N LEU A 411 6.55 -11.11 7.51
CA LEU A 411 5.73 -12.31 7.71
C LEU A 411 6.46 -13.58 7.28
N VAL A 412 7.08 -13.55 6.10
CA VAL A 412 7.82 -14.68 5.54
C VAL A 412 9.29 -14.57 5.93
N GLN A 413 9.72 -15.32 6.94
CA GLN A 413 11.09 -15.24 7.48
C GLN A 413 12.05 -16.28 6.92
N ASN A 414 11.54 -17.40 6.40
CA ASN A 414 12.34 -18.52 5.90
C ASN A 414 12.04 -18.85 4.43
N LYS A 415 12.82 -19.77 3.85
CA LYS A 415 12.66 -20.24 2.47
C LYS A 415 11.83 -21.53 2.35
N ASN A 416 11.26 -22.03 3.45
CA ASN A 416 10.56 -23.33 3.48
C ASN A 416 9.32 -23.32 2.56
N PRO A 417 8.98 -24.44 1.91
CA PRO A 417 7.79 -24.52 1.07
C PRO A 417 6.50 -24.34 1.89
N LEU A 418 5.43 -23.96 1.20
CA LEU A 418 4.09 -23.88 1.80
C LEU A 418 3.54 -25.27 2.05
N ILE A 419 3.09 -25.54 3.27
CA ILE A 419 2.43 -26.78 3.65
C ILE A 419 0.93 -26.52 3.66
N LYS A 420 0.16 -27.42 3.05
CA LYS A 420 -1.30 -27.30 2.99
C LYS A 420 -1.92 -27.77 4.31
N GLU A 421 -2.81 -26.96 4.85
CA GLU A 421 -3.58 -27.30 6.05
C GLU A 421 -4.55 -28.46 5.76
N PRO A 422 -4.67 -29.47 6.64
CA PRO A 422 -5.71 -30.49 6.53
C PRO A 422 -7.11 -29.91 6.70
N LEU A 423 -8.13 -30.48 6.04
CA LEU A 423 -9.53 -30.06 6.19
C LEU A 423 -10.03 -30.27 7.63
N LEU A 424 -10.59 -29.23 8.23
CA LEU A 424 -11.12 -29.21 9.60
C LEU A 424 -12.62 -29.55 9.67
N GLY A 425 -13.29 -29.58 8.50
CA GLY A 425 -14.71 -29.86 8.34
C GLY A 425 -15.06 -30.24 6.91
N VAL A 426 -16.34 -30.13 6.56
CA VAL A 426 -16.81 -30.31 5.18
C VAL A 426 -16.40 -29.07 4.39
N PHE A 427 -15.64 -29.28 3.31
CA PHE A 427 -15.19 -28.20 2.45
C PHE A 427 -16.39 -27.50 1.78
N THR A 428 -16.49 -26.20 2.00
CA THR A 428 -17.48 -25.31 1.40
C THR A 428 -16.76 -24.23 0.61
N LYS A 429 -17.13 -24.01 -0.65
CA LYS A 429 -16.53 -22.91 -1.43
C LYS A 429 -17.02 -21.56 -0.86
N PRO A 430 -16.17 -20.51 -0.86
CA PRO A 430 -16.56 -19.16 -0.39
C PRO A 430 -17.60 -18.50 -1.29
N ASP A 431 -17.81 -19.05 -2.48
CA ASP A 431 -18.84 -18.60 -3.41
C ASP A 431 -20.20 -19.01 -2.82
N LEU A 432 -20.84 -18.07 -2.13
CA LEU A 432 -22.15 -18.20 -1.46
C LEU A 432 -23.31 -18.52 -2.43
N SER A 433 -23.02 -18.74 -3.71
CA SER A 433 -23.96 -19.26 -4.69
C SER A 433 -23.91 -20.79 -4.65
N PRO A 434 -24.85 -21.49 -3.96
CA PRO A 434 -24.98 -22.92 -4.17
C PRO A 434 -25.13 -23.17 -5.67
N ALA A 435 -24.48 -24.22 -6.17
CA ALA A 435 -24.66 -24.65 -7.55
C ALA A 435 -26.16 -24.89 -7.78
N HIS A 436 -26.81 -24.01 -8.55
CA HIS A 436 -28.22 -24.16 -8.87
C HIS A 436 -28.33 -25.32 -9.86
N TYR A 437 -28.79 -26.47 -9.39
CA TYR A 437 -29.16 -27.54 -10.30
C TYR A 437 -30.43 -27.12 -11.02
N ALA A 438 -30.36 -26.97 -12.34
CA ALA A 438 -31.53 -26.72 -13.17
C ALA A 438 -32.44 -27.97 -13.15
N LEU A 439 -33.29 -28.08 -12.13
CA LEU A 439 -34.29 -29.14 -11.99
C LEU A 439 -35.47 -28.95 -12.97
N GLY A 440 -35.67 -27.73 -13.47
CA GLY A 440 -36.73 -27.38 -14.41
C GLY A 440 -36.82 -28.31 -15.63
N PRO A 441 -35.73 -28.53 -16.39
CA PRO A 441 -35.71 -29.49 -17.50
C PRO A 441 -36.12 -30.92 -17.12
N PHE A 442 -35.66 -31.44 -15.97
CA PHE A 442 -35.99 -32.79 -15.51
C PHE A 442 -37.46 -32.92 -15.11
N LEU A 443 -37.98 -31.92 -14.40
CA LEU A 443 -39.40 -31.85 -14.03
C LEU A 443 -40.31 -31.68 -15.25
N LEU A 444 -39.87 -30.93 -16.26
CA LEU A 444 -40.60 -30.75 -17.51
C LEU A 444 -40.67 -32.06 -18.31
N VAL A 445 -39.55 -32.79 -18.42
CA VAL A 445 -39.54 -34.14 -19.04
C VAL A 445 -40.47 -35.08 -18.27
N PHE A 446 -40.44 -35.05 -16.93
CA PHE A 446 -41.32 -35.87 -16.11
C PHE A 446 -42.81 -35.52 -16.32
N ALA A 447 -43.16 -34.23 -16.38
CA ALA A 447 -44.51 -33.77 -16.69
C ALA A 447 -44.98 -34.22 -18.09
N LEU A 448 -44.08 -34.18 -19.08
CA LEU A 448 -44.36 -34.63 -20.45
C LEU A 448 -44.63 -36.14 -20.52
N ILE A 449 -43.89 -36.94 -19.74
CA ILE A 449 -44.11 -38.39 -19.61
C ILE A 449 -45.49 -38.66 -18.99
N LEU A 450 -45.84 -37.95 -17.91
CA LEU A 450 -47.16 -38.09 -17.28
C LEU A 450 -48.30 -37.74 -18.24
N LEU A 451 -48.14 -36.68 -19.04
CA LEU A 451 -49.13 -36.27 -20.04
C LEU A 451 -49.27 -37.32 -21.15
N MET A 452 -48.17 -37.88 -21.63
CA MET A 452 -48.19 -39.01 -22.58
C MET A 452 -48.92 -40.22 -22.01
N LEU A 453 -48.69 -40.53 -20.74
CA LEU A 453 -49.30 -41.66 -20.06
C LEU A 453 -50.82 -41.45 -19.91
N ASP A 454 -51.25 -40.24 -19.54
CA ASP A 454 -52.68 -39.87 -19.47
C ASP A 454 -53.37 -39.94 -20.83
N LEU A 455 -52.69 -39.50 -21.91
CA LEU A 455 -53.19 -39.62 -23.27
C LEU A 455 -53.40 -41.08 -23.68
N ILE A 456 -52.43 -41.96 -23.38
CA ILE A 456 -52.53 -43.40 -23.67
C ILE A 456 -53.69 -44.02 -22.88
N LEU A 457 -53.81 -43.72 -21.58
CA LEU A 457 -54.90 -44.23 -20.74
C LEU A 457 -56.28 -43.78 -21.22
N THR A 458 -56.40 -42.52 -21.63
CA THR A 458 -57.65 -41.95 -22.17
C THR A 458 -58.06 -42.62 -23.47
N ILE A 459 -57.09 -42.94 -24.34
CA ILE A 459 -57.31 -43.66 -25.60
C ILE A 459 -57.69 -45.13 -25.33
N CYS A 460 -57.00 -45.80 -24.42
CA CYS A 460 -57.32 -47.17 -24.00
C CYS A 460 -58.74 -47.28 -23.44
N ARG A 461 -59.22 -46.27 -22.70
CA ARG A 461 -60.61 -46.20 -22.20
C ARG A 461 -61.66 -46.05 -23.31
N HIS A 462 -61.32 -45.44 -24.45
CA HIS A 462 -62.25 -45.22 -25.56
C HIS A 462 -62.28 -46.37 -26.60
N GLY A 463 -61.51 -47.45 -26.40
CA GLY A 463 -61.72 -48.75 -27.05
C GLY A 463 -61.50 -48.83 -28.56
N ASN A 464 -60.92 -47.82 -29.22
CA ASN A 464 -60.84 -47.75 -30.67
C ASN A 464 -59.41 -47.87 -31.22
N PHE A 465 -58.79 -49.04 -31.01
CA PHE A 465 -57.38 -49.32 -31.35
C PHE A 465 -57.05 -49.30 -32.86
N SER A 466 -58.05 -49.35 -33.75
CA SER A 466 -57.85 -49.46 -35.20
C SER A 466 -57.42 -48.15 -35.90
N LYS A 467 -57.53 -46.99 -35.25
CA LYS A 467 -57.21 -45.67 -35.87
C LYS A 467 -55.93 -45.01 -35.31
N ILE A 468 -55.18 -45.74 -34.49
CA ILE A 468 -54.08 -45.20 -33.67
C ILE A 468 -52.77 -45.03 -34.45
N THR A 469 -52.50 -45.84 -35.47
CA THR A 469 -51.25 -45.75 -36.25
C THR A 469 -51.14 -44.50 -37.12
N LEU A 470 -52.26 -43.89 -37.53
CA LEU A 470 -52.24 -42.69 -38.39
C LEU A 470 -52.10 -41.36 -37.62
N ARG A 471 -52.47 -41.31 -36.33
CA ARG A 471 -52.46 -40.06 -35.54
C ARG A 471 -51.17 -39.83 -34.75
N ILE A 472 -50.47 -40.89 -34.35
CA ILE A 472 -49.16 -40.78 -33.68
C ILE A 472 -48.07 -40.30 -34.65
N SER A 473 -48.17 -40.65 -35.94
CA SER A 473 -47.21 -40.20 -36.96
C SER A 473 -47.30 -38.71 -37.28
N ILE A 474 -48.44 -38.05 -37.03
CA ILE A 474 -48.60 -36.61 -37.32
C ILE A 474 -48.04 -35.75 -36.18
N ILE A 475 -48.13 -36.20 -34.93
CA ILE A 475 -47.60 -35.46 -33.77
C ILE A 475 -46.06 -35.57 -33.69
N CYS A 476 -45.47 -36.66 -34.19
CA CYS A 476 -44.01 -36.82 -34.21
C CYS A 476 -43.33 -36.11 -35.41
N LEU A 477 -44.10 -35.69 -36.42
CA LEU A 477 -43.59 -34.95 -37.60
C LEU A 477 -43.81 -33.43 -37.50
N THR A 478 -44.51 -32.95 -36.49
CA THR A 478 -44.70 -31.53 -36.19
C THR A 478 -43.85 -31.06 -35.01
N LEU A 479 -42.61 -31.54 -34.91
CA LEU A 479 -41.57 -30.74 -34.24
C LEU A 479 -41.29 -29.56 -35.18
N PRO A 480 -41.75 -28.33 -34.89
CA PRO A 480 -41.47 -27.23 -35.77
C PRO A 480 -40.01 -26.86 -35.62
N ILE A 481 -39.36 -26.79 -36.76
CA ILE A 481 -38.26 -25.89 -37.05
C ILE A 481 -38.58 -24.53 -36.39
N LEU A 482 -37.95 -24.23 -35.25
CA LEU A 482 -37.84 -22.86 -34.76
C LEU A 482 -36.56 -22.27 -35.35
N HIS A 483 -36.64 -22.01 -36.67
CA HIS A 483 -35.93 -20.89 -37.27
C HIS A 483 -36.83 -19.66 -37.16
N SER A 484 -36.17 -18.55 -36.85
CA SER A 484 -36.66 -17.18 -36.63
C SER A 484 -37.93 -16.76 -37.38
N PRO A 485 -38.85 -16.01 -36.74
CA PRO A 485 -39.81 -15.20 -37.48
C PRO A 485 -39.21 -13.81 -37.68
N SER A 486 -38.80 -13.51 -38.92
CA SER A 486 -38.86 -12.16 -39.46
C SER A 486 -40.01 -12.16 -40.47
N GLY A 487 -41.09 -11.43 -40.18
CA GLY A 487 -42.25 -11.37 -41.07
C GLY A 487 -43.43 -10.63 -40.45
N TYR A 488 -43.52 -9.34 -40.81
CA TYR A 488 -44.62 -8.39 -40.72
C TYR A 488 -45.91 -8.79 -39.98
N ALA A 489 -46.16 -8.10 -38.86
CA ALA A 489 -47.50 -7.80 -38.37
C ALA A 489 -47.55 -6.31 -38.03
N ALA A 490 -48.16 -5.50 -38.90
CA ALA A 490 -48.61 -4.17 -38.54
C ALA A 490 -50.00 -4.30 -37.90
N SER A 491 -50.09 -4.15 -36.58
CA SER A 491 -51.26 -3.61 -35.89
C SER A 491 -50.95 -3.46 -34.39
N LEU A 492 -50.82 -2.20 -33.96
CA LEU A 492 -50.79 -1.74 -32.56
C LEU A 492 -49.77 -2.44 -31.65
N THR A 493 -48.51 -2.54 -32.10
CA THR A 493 -47.40 -2.90 -31.21
C THR A 493 -47.16 -1.75 -30.24
N ALA A 494 -47.39 -2.01 -28.95
CA ALA A 494 -46.78 -1.21 -27.89
C ALA A 494 -45.27 -1.07 -28.20
N PRO A 495 -44.66 0.10 -27.95
CA PRO A 495 -43.22 0.27 -28.11
C PRO A 495 -42.50 -0.86 -27.36
N PRO A 496 -41.43 -1.46 -27.90
CA PRO A 496 -40.69 -2.52 -27.19
C PRO A 496 -40.25 -2.09 -25.78
N GLU A 497 -40.09 -0.78 -25.55
CA GLU A 497 -39.79 -0.15 -24.27
C GLU A 497 -40.92 -0.29 -23.23
N ALA A 498 -42.17 -0.49 -23.68
CA ALA A 498 -43.31 -0.78 -22.80
C ALA A 498 -43.29 -2.22 -22.25
N LEU A 499 -42.53 -3.12 -22.89
CA LEU A 499 -42.44 -4.54 -22.49
C LEU A 499 -41.27 -4.78 -21.52
N GLN A 500 -40.17 -4.03 -21.67
CA GLN A 500 -39.00 -4.12 -20.80
C GLN A 500 -38.37 -2.73 -20.61
N PRO A 501 -38.20 -2.25 -19.37
CA PRO A 501 -37.60 -0.95 -19.11
C PRO A 501 -36.17 -0.87 -19.68
N SER A 502 -35.81 0.28 -20.23
CA SER A 502 -34.46 0.57 -20.73
C SER A 502 -33.91 1.82 -20.07
N LEU A 503 -32.58 1.94 -19.97
CA LEU A 503 -31.94 3.21 -19.68
C LEU A 503 -31.93 4.07 -20.95
N ALA A 504 -32.03 5.38 -20.80
CA ALA A 504 -31.90 6.31 -21.93
C ALA A 504 -30.79 7.32 -21.74
N PHE A 505 -30.35 7.94 -22.83
CA PHE A 505 -29.48 9.11 -22.78
C PHE A 505 -29.88 10.18 -23.80
N ILE A 506 -29.60 11.44 -23.47
CA ILE A 506 -29.75 12.56 -24.39
C ILE A 506 -28.45 12.70 -25.19
N PRO A 507 -28.48 12.66 -26.54
CA PRO A 507 -27.30 12.84 -27.37
C PRO A 507 -26.58 14.16 -27.07
N SER A 508 -25.27 14.08 -26.94
CA SER A 508 -24.39 15.21 -26.63
C SER A 508 -24.12 16.12 -27.84
N GLY A 509 -24.39 15.62 -29.05
CA GLY A 509 -24.01 16.26 -30.32
C GLY A 509 -22.66 15.78 -30.88
N GLN A 510 -21.88 15.03 -30.08
CA GLN A 510 -20.56 14.51 -30.46
C GLN A 510 -20.60 12.98 -30.54
N ALA A 511 -20.35 12.43 -31.73
CA ALA A 511 -20.45 10.99 -31.99
C ALA A 511 -19.59 10.14 -31.03
N ASP A 512 -18.34 10.54 -30.79
CA ASP A 512 -17.42 9.82 -29.89
C ASP A 512 -17.94 9.79 -28.45
N THR A 513 -18.52 10.90 -27.97
CA THR A 513 -19.09 10.97 -26.62
C THR A 513 -20.36 10.12 -26.53
N ASP A 514 -21.21 10.17 -27.56
CA ASP A 514 -22.46 9.40 -27.60
C ASP A 514 -22.20 7.88 -27.67
N GLU A 515 -21.15 7.46 -28.37
CA GLU A 515 -20.69 6.06 -28.38
C GLU A 515 -20.23 5.61 -26.99
N ILE A 516 -19.42 6.42 -26.30
CA ILE A 516 -18.96 6.12 -24.94
C ILE A 516 -20.12 6.04 -23.94
N VAL A 517 -21.06 6.98 -24.02
CA VAL A 517 -22.26 6.97 -23.17
C VAL A 517 -23.07 5.70 -23.42
N LYS A 518 -23.23 5.29 -24.67
CA LYS A 518 -23.92 4.04 -25.03
C LYS A 518 -23.21 2.81 -24.46
N GLU A 519 -21.89 2.68 -24.63
CA GLU A 519 -21.13 1.55 -24.06
C GLU A 519 -21.11 1.57 -22.52
N GLY A 520 -21.08 2.77 -21.91
CA GLY A 520 -21.22 2.97 -20.47
C GLY A 520 -22.55 2.45 -19.92
N LEU A 521 -23.66 2.89 -20.52
CA LEU A 521 -24.99 2.43 -20.09
C LEU A 521 -25.23 0.96 -20.41
N LYS A 522 -24.61 0.41 -21.46
CA LYS A 522 -24.66 -1.01 -21.79
C LYS A 522 -23.93 -1.83 -20.72
N GLY A 523 -22.77 -1.38 -20.27
CA GLY A 523 -22.06 -2.00 -19.15
C GLY A 523 -22.85 -1.94 -17.85
N LEU A 524 -23.48 -0.80 -17.54
CA LEU A 524 -24.36 -0.69 -16.37
C LEU A 524 -25.58 -1.62 -16.47
N THR A 525 -26.21 -1.69 -17.63
CA THR A 525 -27.33 -2.60 -17.92
C THR A 525 -26.92 -4.07 -17.71
N HIS A 526 -25.76 -4.45 -18.23
CA HIS A 526 -25.20 -5.79 -18.03
C HIS A 526 -24.95 -6.10 -16.55
N PHE A 527 -24.38 -5.14 -15.81
CA PHE A 527 -24.13 -5.27 -14.38
C PHE A 527 -25.42 -5.48 -13.57
N ILE A 528 -26.47 -4.72 -13.87
CA ILE A 528 -27.78 -4.79 -13.20
C ILE A 528 -28.47 -6.13 -13.47
N ASN A 529 -28.54 -6.55 -14.73
CA ASN A 529 -29.20 -7.79 -15.14
C ASN A 529 -28.52 -9.04 -14.55
N GLN A 530 -27.23 -8.97 -14.21
CA GLN A 530 -26.50 -10.07 -13.56
C GLN A 530 -26.75 -10.15 -12.04
N ARG A 531 -27.14 -9.04 -11.40
CA ARG A 531 -27.12 -8.91 -9.94
C ARG A 531 -28.49 -8.61 -9.33
N SER A 532 -29.51 -8.44 -10.17
CA SER A 532 -30.88 -8.25 -9.73
C SER A 532 -31.86 -8.98 -10.64
N THR A 533 -33.10 -9.07 -10.16
CA THR A 533 -34.24 -9.55 -10.92
C THR A 533 -34.82 -8.48 -11.84
N ALA A 534 -34.30 -7.24 -11.82
CA ALA A 534 -34.66 -6.24 -12.81
C ALA A 534 -34.02 -6.62 -14.15
N HIS A 535 -34.86 -6.79 -15.17
CA HIS A 535 -34.42 -7.08 -16.52
C HIS A 535 -34.56 -5.82 -17.38
N LEU A 536 -33.44 -5.15 -17.60
CA LEU A 536 -33.34 -3.98 -18.45
C LEU A 536 -32.97 -4.38 -19.87
N SER A 537 -33.60 -3.74 -20.85
CA SER A 537 -33.25 -3.87 -22.28
C SER A 537 -32.11 -2.92 -22.66
N THR A 538 -31.66 -2.98 -23.92
CA THR A 538 -30.51 -2.20 -24.40
C THR A 538 -30.75 -0.69 -24.28
N PRO A 539 -29.77 0.11 -23.82
CA PRO A 539 -29.93 1.56 -23.70
C PRO A 539 -30.23 2.27 -25.03
N ARG A 540 -31.01 3.35 -24.96
CA ARG A 540 -31.47 4.08 -26.16
C ARG A 540 -31.20 5.59 -26.09
N ALA A 541 -30.82 6.17 -27.23
CA ALA A 541 -30.76 7.62 -27.38
C ALA A 541 -32.18 8.19 -27.49
N VAL A 542 -32.49 9.24 -26.74
CA VAL A 542 -33.81 9.90 -26.74
C VAL A 542 -33.70 11.40 -27.00
N THR A 543 -34.69 11.93 -27.70
CA THR A 543 -34.85 13.35 -27.98
C THR A 543 -36.05 13.89 -27.22
N PRO A 544 -35.85 14.65 -26.12
CA PRO A 544 -36.96 15.20 -25.35
C PRO A 544 -37.92 16.04 -26.22
N GLY A 545 -39.22 15.86 -26.03
CA GLY A 545 -40.26 16.53 -26.83
C GLY A 545 -40.59 15.85 -28.16
N GLN A 546 -39.81 14.84 -28.59
CA GLN A 546 -40.14 13.98 -29.73
C GLN A 546 -40.44 12.55 -29.29
N ASP A 547 -39.56 11.98 -28.47
CA ASP A 547 -39.70 10.62 -27.94
C ASP A 547 -40.55 10.62 -26.65
N ASN A 548 -41.28 9.52 -26.42
CA ASN A 548 -42.03 9.33 -25.17
C ASN A 548 -41.08 8.89 -24.05
N LEU A 549 -40.84 9.78 -23.08
CA LEU A 549 -39.89 9.59 -22.00
C LEU A 549 -40.39 8.68 -20.87
N ALA A 550 -41.69 8.39 -20.81
CA ALA A 550 -42.32 7.65 -19.70
C ALA A 550 -41.83 6.19 -19.54
N PHE A 551 -41.16 5.63 -20.55
CA PHE A 551 -40.67 4.24 -20.52
C PHE A 551 -39.26 4.09 -19.92
N TYR A 552 -38.59 5.20 -19.58
CA TYR A 552 -37.20 5.18 -19.13
C TYR A 552 -37.12 5.59 -17.66
N PRO A 553 -36.80 4.68 -16.73
CA PRO A 553 -36.69 5.03 -15.30
C PRO A 553 -35.55 6.03 -15.04
N VAL A 554 -34.50 5.99 -15.86
CA VAL A 554 -33.36 6.91 -15.77
C VAL A 554 -32.99 7.41 -17.16
N ILE A 555 -32.86 8.73 -17.29
CA ILE A 555 -32.27 9.40 -18.46
C ILE A 555 -30.92 10.00 -18.06
N TYR A 556 -29.86 9.57 -18.73
CA TYR A 556 -28.52 10.11 -18.58
C TYR A 556 -28.29 11.31 -19.51
N TRP A 557 -27.76 12.42 -18.99
CA TRP A 557 -27.49 13.62 -19.77
C TRP A 557 -26.03 14.08 -19.61
N PRO A 558 -25.17 13.81 -20.61
CA PRO A 558 -23.80 14.33 -20.62
C PRO A 558 -23.80 15.82 -20.95
N ILE A 559 -23.12 16.62 -20.11
CA ILE A 559 -22.89 18.04 -20.38
C ILE A 559 -21.57 18.22 -21.12
N THR A 560 -21.66 18.69 -22.36
CA THR A 560 -20.53 19.01 -23.23
C THR A 560 -20.55 20.49 -23.60
N THR A 561 -19.58 20.92 -24.40
CA THR A 561 -19.55 22.30 -24.91
C THR A 561 -20.66 22.63 -25.90
N GLU A 562 -21.31 21.62 -26.46
CA GLU A 562 -22.39 21.77 -27.45
C GLU A 562 -23.78 21.65 -26.84
N THR A 563 -23.87 21.32 -25.55
CA THR A 563 -25.14 21.13 -24.85
C THR A 563 -26.00 22.39 -24.93
N LYS A 564 -27.17 22.23 -25.52
CA LYS A 564 -28.25 23.22 -25.61
C LYS A 564 -29.57 22.52 -25.36
N LEU A 565 -30.48 23.19 -24.69
CA LEU A 565 -31.83 22.69 -24.43
C LEU A 565 -32.84 23.69 -25.00
N SER A 566 -33.72 23.24 -25.90
CA SER A 566 -34.83 24.06 -26.38
C SER A 566 -35.93 24.19 -25.32
N ASN A 567 -36.81 25.18 -25.45
CA ASN A 567 -37.94 25.33 -24.52
C ASN A 567 -38.87 24.10 -24.53
N ASP A 568 -39.07 23.48 -25.70
CA ASP A 568 -39.90 22.27 -25.83
C ASP A 568 -39.24 21.06 -25.16
N GLN A 569 -37.91 20.92 -25.31
CA GLN A 569 -37.15 19.88 -24.61
C GLN A 569 -37.19 20.08 -23.09
N ALA A 570 -37.05 21.32 -22.62
CA ALA A 570 -37.15 21.65 -21.20
C ALA A 570 -38.54 21.33 -20.63
N LYS A 571 -39.61 21.63 -21.38
CA LYS A 571 -40.98 21.27 -20.99
C LYS A 571 -41.15 19.75 -20.86
N ALA A 572 -40.66 18.99 -21.83
CA ALA A 572 -40.73 17.53 -21.80
C ALA A 572 -39.93 16.92 -20.64
N LEU A 573 -38.75 17.47 -20.32
CA LEU A 573 -37.96 17.02 -19.17
C LEU A 573 -38.60 17.40 -17.84
N ASN A 574 -39.25 18.56 -17.74
CA ASN A 574 -40.03 18.93 -16.55
C ASN A 574 -41.22 17.98 -16.35
N GLU A 575 -41.91 17.63 -17.42
CA GLU A 575 -43.01 16.64 -17.37
C GLU A 575 -42.48 15.25 -17.00
N TYR A 576 -41.32 14.85 -17.48
CA TYR A 576 -40.66 13.61 -17.07
C TYR A 576 -40.32 13.60 -15.58
N MET A 577 -39.69 14.66 -15.07
CA MET A 577 -39.34 14.79 -13.65
C MET A 577 -40.58 14.90 -12.74
N SER A 578 -41.69 15.47 -13.22
CA SER A 578 -42.94 15.54 -12.44
C SER A 578 -43.69 14.21 -12.34
N HIS A 579 -43.33 13.22 -13.16
CA HIS A 579 -43.90 11.86 -13.16
C HIS A 579 -42.86 10.82 -12.72
N ASP A 580 -42.07 11.16 -11.69
CA ASP A 580 -41.10 10.28 -11.04
C ASP A 580 -39.94 9.79 -11.94
N GLY A 581 -39.74 10.42 -13.09
CA GLY A 581 -38.58 10.17 -13.94
C GLY A 581 -37.29 10.75 -13.36
N LEU A 582 -36.21 9.97 -13.35
CA LEU A 582 -34.92 10.39 -12.79
C LEU A 582 -33.95 10.86 -13.90
N LEU A 583 -33.54 12.13 -13.82
CA LEU A 583 -32.55 12.72 -14.71
C LEU A 583 -31.15 12.71 -14.06
N LEU A 584 -30.20 11.98 -14.64
CA LEU A 584 -28.80 11.92 -14.19
C LEU A 584 -27.93 12.82 -15.09
N ILE A 585 -27.56 13.98 -14.59
CA ILE A 585 -26.70 14.96 -15.26
C ILE A 585 -25.24 14.75 -14.84
N ASP A 586 -24.35 14.60 -15.83
CA ASP A 586 -22.92 14.44 -15.58
C ASP A 586 -22.11 15.52 -16.33
N GLU A 587 -21.25 16.22 -15.61
CA GLU A 587 -20.29 17.19 -16.15
C GLU A 587 -19.04 16.53 -16.78
N MET A 588 -19.02 15.18 -16.85
CA MET A 588 -18.06 14.38 -17.60
C MET A 588 -16.60 14.60 -17.18
N GLY A 589 -16.37 14.96 -15.92
CA GLY A 589 -15.04 15.11 -15.37
C GLY A 589 -14.36 16.44 -15.68
N ALA A 590 -15.14 17.48 -15.97
CA ALA A 590 -14.65 18.82 -16.25
C ALA A 590 -13.71 19.34 -15.14
N GLY A 591 -12.59 19.94 -15.53
CA GLY A 591 -11.57 20.48 -14.63
C GLY A 591 -10.71 19.46 -13.87
N SER A 592 -10.90 18.15 -14.12
CA SER A 592 -10.00 17.11 -13.60
C SER A 592 -8.70 16.99 -14.42
N LEU A 593 -7.73 16.20 -13.95
CA LEU A 593 -6.46 15.95 -14.65
C LEU A 593 -6.63 15.36 -16.06
N ILE A 594 -7.73 14.66 -16.30
CA ILE A 594 -8.10 14.07 -17.59
C ILE A 594 -9.19 14.85 -18.32
N GLY A 595 -9.81 15.82 -17.65
CA GLY A 595 -10.81 16.67 -18.25
C GLY A 595 -10.15 17.69 -19.17
N GLU A 596 -10.42 17.62 -20.47
CA GLU A 596 -9.88 18.58 -21.44
C GLU A 596 -10.40 20.01 -21.23
N LYS A 597 -11.53 20.16 -20.54
CA LYS A 597 -12.29 21.41 -20.46
C LYS A 597 -12.32 21.96 -19.03
N SER A 598 -12.31 23.28 -18.92
CA SER A 598 -12.41 23.99 -17.64
C SER A 598 -13.76 23.74 -16.96
N LEU A 599 -13.74 23.40 -15.67
CA LEU A 599 -14.94 23.20 -14.84
C LEU A 599 -15.88 24.42 -14.88
N LYS A 600 -15.33 25.64 -14.82
CA LYS A 600 -16.14 26.87 -14.86
C LYS A 600 -16.93 27.01 -16.16
N THR A 601 -16.35 26.57 -17.29
CA THR A 601 -17.00 26.64 -18.60
C THR A 601 -18.18 25.68 -18.65
N ILE A 602 -17.96 24.42 -18.27
CA ILE A 602 -19.03 23.39 -18.25
C ILE A 602 -20.15 23.77 -17.28
N GLN A 603 -19.83 24.26 -16.07
CA GLN A 603 -20.83 24.76 -15.13
C GLN A 603 -21.64 25.93 -15.67
N THR A 604 -21.04 26.81 -16.49
CA THR A 604 -21.77 27.90 -17.13
C THR A 604 -22.74 27.38 -18.19
N ILE A 605 -22.33 26.36 -18.95
CA ILE A 605 -23.17 25.70 -19.95
C ILE A 605 -24.32 24.95 -19.27
N LEU A 606 -24.02 24.18 -18.22
CA LEU A 606 -25.04 23.50 -17.40
C LEU A 606 -26.08 24.51 -16.89
N ARG A 607 -25.65 25.59 -16.24
CA ARG A 607 -26.57 26.63 -15.73
C ARG A 607 -27.40 27.26 -16.84
N ASN A 608 -26.87 27.41 -18.05
CA ASN A 608 -27.62 27.95 -19.18
C ASN A 608 -28.62 26.93 -19.74
N ALA A 609 -28.22 25.67 -19.87
CA ALA A 609 -29.05 24.58 -20.37
C ALA A 609 -30.19 24.23 -19.41
N THR A 610 -29.98 24.39 -18.10
CA THR A 610 -31.00 24.09 -17.08
C THR A 610 -31.91 25.26 -16.74
N LYS A 611 -31.77 26.45 -17.37
CA LYS A 611 -32.63 27.62 -17.10
C LYS A 611 -34.12 27.36 -17.25
N GLY A 612 -34.50 26.46 -18.17
CA GLY A 612 -35.89 26.08 -18.41
C GLY A 612 -36.38 24.91 -17.54
N LEU A 613 -35.50 24.30 -16.73
CA LEU A 613 -35.84 23.16 -15.90
C LEU A 613 -36.32 23.62 -14.51
N SER A 614 -37.38 23.00 -14.02
CA SER A 614 -37.91 23.18 -12.67
C SER A 614 -37.14 22.28 -11.72
N ILE A 615 -35.92 22.70 -11.36
CA ILE A 615 -35.03 21.95 -10.46
C ILE A 615 -35.29 22.43 -9.03
N PRO A 616 -35.70 21.55 -8.08
CA PRO A 616 -35.82 21.91 -6.67
C PRO A 616 -34.47 22.31 -6.06
N PRO A 617 -34.44 22.92 -4.86
CA PRO A 617 -33.19 23.23 -4.18
C PRO A 617 -32.27 22.01 -4.10
N LEU A 618 -31.01 22.15 -4.46
CA LEU A 618 -30.06 21.04 -4.46
C LEU A 618 -29.38 20.90 -3.09
N GLU A 619 -29.17 19.66 -2.67
CA GLU A 619 -28.34 19.30 -1.52
C GLU A 619 -27.23 18.33 -1.91
N LEU A 620 -26.20 18.24 -1.08
CA LEU A 620 -25.10 17.29 -1.27
C LEU A 620 -25.60 15.87 -0.98
N LEU A 621 -25.33 14.95 -1.91
CA LEU A 621 -25.56 13.53 -1.71
C LEU A 621 -24.52 12.98 -0.72
N THR A 622 -25.00 12.38 0.35
CA THR A 622 -24.18 11.72 1.38
C THR A 622 -24.71 10.31 1.65
N ASP A 623 -24.09 9.57 2.56
CA ASP A 623 -24.60 8.26 2.99
C ASP A 623 -25.93 8.34 3.75
N LYS A 624 -26.40 9.54 4.12
CA LYS A 624 -27.64 9.78 4.86
C LYS A 624 -28.90 9.71 4.00
N GLN A 625 -28.79 9.82 2.69
CA GLN A 625 -29.93 9.71 1.79
C GLN A 625 -30.24 8.25 1.46
N THR A 626 -31.51 7.95 1.16
CA THR A 626 -31.99 6.61 0.81
C THR A 626 -31.32 6.11 -0.46
N LEU A 627 -31.06 6.99 -1.43
CA LEU A 627 -30.34 6.67 -2.67
C LEU A 627 -28.99 5.97 -2.39
N ALA A 628 -28.25 6.40 -1.37
CA ALA A 628 -26.97 5.81 -1.00
C ALA A 628 -27.09 4.40 -0.40
N ARG A 629 -28.32 3.94 -0.12
CA ARG A 629 -28.63 2.68 0.58
C ARG A 629 -29.75 1.86 -0.08
N THR A 630 -30.18 2.24 -1.29
CA THR A 630 -31.30 1.56 -1.97
C THR A 630 -30.99 0.11 -2.31
N PHE A 631 -29.80 -0.20 -2.82
CA PHE A 631 -29.38 -1.58 -3.11
C PHE A 631 -28.09 -1.94 -2.36
N TYR A 632 -27.02 -1.20 -2.63
CA TYR A 632 -25.77 -1.20 -1.88
C TYR A 632 -25.77 -0.08 -0.85
N ILE A 633 -25.02 -0.27 0.25
CA ILE A 633 -24.68 0.79 1.19
C ILE A 633 -23.39 1.45 0.70
N LEU A 634 -23.47 2.72 0.33
CA LEU A 634 -22.38 3.52 -0.20
C LEU A 634 -22.11 4.72 0.68
N HIS A 635 -20.83 5.04 0.85
CA HIS A 635 -20.37 6.24 1.55
C HIS A 635 -19.86 7.33 0.61
N ASP A 636 -19.35 6.92 -0.55
CA ASP A 636 -18.83 7.78 -1.60
C ASP A 636 -19.45 7.37 -2.95
N PHE A 637 -19.44 8.30 -3.92
CA PHE A 637 -20.09 8.12 -5.22
C PHE A 637 -19.12 8.30 -6.41
N PRO A 638 -17.94 7.63 -6.41
CA PRO A 638 -16.95 7.86 -7.45
C PRO A 638 -17.42 7.33 -8.81
N GLY A 639 -16.99 8.00 -9.87
CA GLY A 639 -17.08 7.52 -11.25
C GLY A 639 -15.68 7.20 -11.77
N ARG A 640 -15.36 7.62 -13.01
CA ARG A 640 -13.98 7.59 -13.50
C ARG A 640 -13.08 8.48 -12.65
N ILE A 641 -13.62 9.54 -12.07
CA ILE A 641 -12.90 10.48 -11.21
C ILE A 641 -13.47 10.37 -9.79
N ALA A 642 -12.58 10.11 -8.82
CA ALA A 642 -12.94 10.08 -7.41
C ALA A 642 -12.93 11.48 -6.78
N GLY A 643 -13.62 11.62 -5.63
CA GLY A 643 -13.63 12.84 -4.83
C GLY A 643 -14.43 13.99 -5.45
N GLN A 644 -15.34 13.70 -6.38
CA GLN A 644 -16.29 14.67 -6.92
C GLN A 644 -17.58 14.62 -6.11
N ASP A 645 -18.14 15.80 -5.83
CA ASP A 645 -19.44 15.91 -5.20
C ASP A 645 -20.55 15.51 -6.18
N ALA A 646 -21.57 14.86 -5.65
CA ALA A 646 -22.84 14.63 -6.33
C ALA A 646 -23.94 15.36 -5.57
N TYR A 647 -24.87 15.96 -6.29
CA TYR A 647 -25.97 16.74 -5.77
C TYR A 647 -27.29 16.09 -6.15
N ILE A 648 -28.25 16.12 -5.25
CA ILE A 648 -29.62 15.67 -5.50
C ILE A 648 -30.60 16.80 -5.15
N ALA A 649 -31.82 16.74 -5.67
CA ALA A 649 -32.88 17.64 -5.23
C ALA A 649 -33.29 17.33 -3.78
N HIS A 650 -33.35 18.38 -2.97
CA HIS A 650 -33.89 18.39 -1.61
C HIS A 650 -35.41 18.45 -1.67
N THR A 651 -36.07 17.40 -1.19
CA THR A 651 -37.53 17.32 -1.12
C THR A 651 -37.97 17.56 0.33
N GLN A 652 -38.40 18.79 0.61
CA GLN A 652 -38.96 19.18 1.91
C GLN A 652 -40.42 18.69 2.01
N LEU A 653 -40.62 17.53 2.62
CA LEU A 653 -41.90 17.18 3.21
C LEU A 653 -41.70 16.96 4.71
N ASP A 654 -42.62 17.49 5.52
CA ASP A 654 -42.55 17.47 6.98
C ASP A 654 -42.57 16.04 7.58
N GLU A 655 -42.78 14.99 6.76
CA GLU A 655 -42.91 13.59 7.23
C GLU A 655 -42.24 12.50 6.34
N GLY A 656 -41.26 12.82 5.47
CA GLY A 656 -40.54 11.77 4.72
C GLY A 656 -39.50 12.23 3.70
N GLU A 657 -38.67 11.30 3.22
CA GLU A 657 -37.73 11.52 2.11
C GLU A 657 -38.41 11.10 0.79
N ASP A 658 -38.68 12.04 -0.11
CA ASP A 658 -39.28 11.76 -1.42
C ASP A 658 -38.20 11.34 -2.46
N VAL A 659 -38.61 10.77 -3.59
CA VAL A 659 -37.70 10.35 -4.66
C VAL A 659 -37.13 11.59 -5.36
N SER A 660 -35.81 11.73 -5.37
CA SER A 660 -35.14 12.84 -6.04
C SER A 660 -35.25 12.67 -7.57
N PRO A 661 -35.88 13.61 -8.30
CA PRO A 661 -36.06 13.50 -9.75
C PRO A 661 -34.78 13.82 -10.53
N ILE A 662 -33.72 14.28 -9.86
CA ILE A 662 -32.51 14.75 -10.51
C ILE A 662 -31.26 14.49 -9.67
N ILE A 663 -30.20 14.06 -10.34
CA ILE A 663 -28.86 13.91 -9.78
C ILE A 663 -27.91 14.70 -10.69
N ILE A 664 -27.02 15.49 -10.10
CA ILE A 664 -26.00 16.26 -10.82
C ILE A 664 -24.63 15.96 -10.22
N GLY A 665 -23.66 15.56 -11.04
CA GLY A 665 -22.27 15.43 -10.57
C GLY A 665 -21.24 15.55 -11.67
N ASN A 666 -19.99 15.37 -11.30
CA ASN A 666 -18.82 15.54 -12.18
C ASN A 666 -17.88 14.32 -12.14
N ALA A 667 -18.39 13.18 -11.68
CA ALA A 667 -17.57 12.00 -11.42
C ALA A 667 -17.26 11.19 -12.69
N ASP A 668 -17.92 11.52 -13.81
CA ASP A 668 -17.75 10.87 -15.09
C ASP A 668 -18.04 9.36 -15.02
N TRP A 669 -19.29 9.02 -14.71
CA TRP A 669 -19.68 7.66 -14.39
C TRP A 669 -19.71 6.73 -15.60
N VAL A 670 -20.15 7.24 -16.77
CA VAL A 670 -20.25 6.43 -17.99
C VAL A 670 -18.92 5.85 -18.44
N HIS A 671 -17.82 6.59 -18.30
CA HIS A 671 -16.50 6.05 -18.63
C HIS A 671 -16.06 4.95 -17.65
N ALA A 672 -16.48 5.00 -16.38
CA ALA A 672 -16.22 3.91 -15.45
C ALA A 672 -17.03 2.65 -15.78
N TRP A 673 -18.24 2.82 -16.31
CA TRP A 673 -19.15 1.74 -16.70
C TRP A 673 -18.90 1.19 -18.11
N ALA A 674 -18.10 1.86 -18.94
CA ALA A 674 -17.95 1.49 -20.34
C ALA A 674 -17.16 0.19 -20.52
N ILE A 675 -17.73 -0.73 -21.30
CA ILE A 675 -17.15 -2.03 -21.65
C ILE A 675 -17.20 -2.26 -23.16
N ASP A 676 -16.29 -3.08 -23.68
CA ASP A 676 -16.38 -3.61 -25.05
C ASP A 676 -17.33 -4.83 -25.14
N ASP A 677 -17.51 -5.36 -26.36
CA ASP A 677 -18.31 -6.57 -26.60
C ASP A 677 -17.77 -7.84 -25.92
N ASN A 678 -16.51 -7.82 -25.44
CA ASN A 678 -15.88 -8.91 -24.70
C ASN A 678 -15.91 -8.67 -23.18
N ASN A 679 -16.69 -7.70 -22.70
CA ASN A 679 -16.77 -7.27 -21.30
C ASN A 679 -15.46 -6.69 -20.71
N HIS A 680 -14.52 -6.23 -21.53
CA HIS A 680 -13.35 -5.51 -21.05
C HIS A 680 -13.67 -4.03 -20.82
N THR A 681 -13.17 -3.47 -19.72
CA THR A 681 -13.34 -2.06 -19.39
C THR A 681 -12.56 -1.17 -20.34
N LEU A 682 -13.21 -0.13 -20.89
CA LEU A 682 -12.61 0.73 -21.92
C LEU A 682 -11.70 1.84 -21.34
N PHE A 683 -12.00 2.34 -20.15
CA PHE A 683 -11.29 3.48 -19.55
C PHE A 683 -10.76 3.17 -18.16
N ALA A 684 -9.56 3.69 -17.86
CA ALA A 684 -8.99 3.65 -16.51
C ALA A 684 -9.72 4.64 -15.58
N VAL A 685 -9.81 4.28 -14.30
CA VAL A 685 -10.35 5.14 -13.23
C VAL A 685 -9.21 5.78 -12.42
N ILE A 686 -9.42 6.97 -11.87
CA ILE A 686 -8.42 7.83 -11.22
C ILE A 686 -8.86 8.16 -9.78
N PRO A 687 -8.00 8.01 -8.74
CA PRO A 687 -6.56 7.78 -8.79
C PRO A 687 -6.13 6.38 -9.25
N GLU A 688 -6.66 5.26 -8.73
CA GLU A 688 -6.54 3.91 -9.31
C GLU A 688 -7.57 2.95 -8.63
N GLY A 689 -8.02 1.90 -9.34
CA GLY A 689 -8.52 0.67 -8.72
C GLY A 689 -9.85 0.12 -9.24
N GLU A 690 -9.91 -1.19 -9.46
CA GLU A 690 -11.17 -1.90 -9.77
C GLU A 690 -12.20 -1.78 -8.63
N ASP A 691 -11.77 -1.49 -7.40
CA ASP A 691 -12.64 -1.16 -6.29
C ASP A 691 -13.42 0.15 -6.55
N GLN A 692 -12.76 1.18 -7.08
CA GLN A 692 -13.41 2.44 -7.46
C GLN A 692 -14.42 2.20 -8.59
N ARG A 693 -14.04 1.42 -9.60
CA ARG A 693 -14.97 1.04 -10.67
C ARG A 693 -16.16 0.25 -10.13
N THR A 694 -15.91 -0.66 -9.20
CA THR A 694 -16.96 -1.43 -8.53
C THR A 694 -17.91 -0.48 -7.78
N LEU A 695 -17.38 0.51 -7.05
CA LEU A 695 -18.21 1.54 -6.41
C LEU A 695 -19.02 2.36 -7.42
N ALA A 696 -18.43 2.71 -8.57
CA ALA A 696 -19.16 3.38 -9.65
C ALA A 696 -20.32 2.52 -10.15
N TYR A 697 -20.12 1.23 -10.41
CA TYR A 697 -21.20 0.32 -10.80
C TYR A 697 -22.26 0.17 -9.73
N ARG A 698 -21.86 0.09 -8.45
CA ARG A 698 -22.79 0.04 -7.32
C ARG A 698 -23.59 1.33 -7.18
N PHE A 699 -22.99 2.49 -7.46
CA PHE A 699 -23.71 3.74 -7.52
C PHE A 699 -24.75 3.74 -8.64
N GLY A 700 -24.37 3.34 -9.85
CA GLY A 700 -25.33 3.19 -10.96
C GLY A 700 -26.47 2.22 -10.64
N MET A 701 -26.17 1.10 -9.98
CA MET A 701 -27.17 0.16 -9.48
C MET A 701 -28.13 0.83 -8.48
N ASN A 702 -27.61 1.59 -7.52
CA ASN A 702 -28.41 2.32 -6.56
C ASN A 702 -29.31 3.34 -7.24
N VAL A 703 -28.80 4.12 -8.20
CA VAL A 703 -29.58 5.10 -8.96
C VAL A 703 -30.74 4.43 -9.69
N VAL A 704 -30.48 3.34 -10.41
CA VAL A 704 -31.54 2.64 -11.16
C VAL A 704 -32.55 1.98 -10.24
N MET A 705 -32.09 1.33 -9.16
CA MET A 705 -33.01 0.75 -8.18
C MET A 705 -33.81 1.80 -7.44
N TYR A 706 -33.23 2.97 -7.18
CA TYR A 706 -33.92 4.10 -6.57
C TYR A 706 -35.02 4.62 -7.49
N ALA A 707 -34.76 4.75 -8.79
CA ALA A 707 -35.78 5.11 -9.77
C ALA A 707 -36.90 4.05 -9.90
N LEU A 708 -36.56 2.74 -9.81
CA LEU A 708 -37.54 1.67 -9.97
C LEU A 708 -38.37 1.36 -8.73
N THR A 709 -37.85 1.65 -7.53
CA THR A 709 -38.46 1.23 -6.26
C THR A 709 -38.77 2.37 -5.30
N GLY A 710 -38.34 3.58 -5.63
CA GLY A 710 -38.54 4.78 -4.82
C GLY A 710 -37.91 4.67 -3.43
N ASN A 711 -38.63 5.18 -2.43
CA ASN A 711 -38.21 5.30 -1.03
C ASN A 711 -38.73 4.15 -0.14
N TYR A 712 -39.19 3.02 -0.68
CA TYR A 712 -39.88 1.97 0.10
C TYR A 712 -39.09 1.47 1.33
N LYS A 713 -37.75 1.49 1.29
CA LYS A 713 -36.90 1.10 2.43
C LYS A 713 -36.92 2.11 3.56
N TYR A 714 -37.01 3.40 3.25
CA TYR A 714 -37.24 4.45 4.24
C TYR A 714 -38.60 4.25 4.90
N ASP A 715 -39.64 3.98 4.10
CA ASP A 715 -40.99 3.74 4.58
C ASP A 715 -41.06 2.53 5.51
N GLN A 716 -40.47 1.39 5.12
CA GLN A 716 -40.42 0.20 5.97
C GLN A 716 -39.74 0.45 7.33
N ARG A 717 -38.70 1.28 7.36
CA ARG A 717 -38.00 1.63 8.60
C ARG A 717 -38.83 2.56 9.49
N THR A 718 -39.55 3.51 8.89
CA THR A 718 -40.26 4.57 9.61
C THR A 718 -41.71 4.18 9.96
N TYR A 719 -42.26 3.17 9.29
CA TYR A 719 -43.61 2.64 9.48
C TYR A 719 -43.98 2.32 10.93
N PRO A 720 -43.14 1.66 11.76
CA PRO A 720 -43.48 1.39 13.16
C PRO A 720 -43.68 2.67 13.99
N GLU A 721 -42.90 3.71 13.68
CA GLU A 721 -42.96 4.99 14.39
C GLU A 721 -44.16 5.83 13.92
N MET A 722 -44.48 5.80 12.63
CA MET A 722 -45.72 6.38 12.08
C MET A 722 -46.96 5.71 12.66
N LEU A 723 -47.01 4.37 12.76
CA LEU A 723 -48.12 3.64 13.40
C LEU A 723 -48.28 4.00 14.88
N LYS A 724 -47.17 4.18 15.60
CA LYS A 724 -47.19 4.57 17.01
C LYS A 724 -47.79 5.97 17.19
N ARG A 725 -47.48 6.91 16.28
CA ARG A 725 -48.05 8.26 16.26
C ARG A 725 -49.53 8.27 15.89
N LEU A 726 -49.94 7.49 14.89
CA LEU A 726 -51.34 7.31 14.51
C LEU A 726 -52.18 6.73 15.67
N LYS A 727 -51.62 5.76 16.43
CA LYS A 727 -52.27 5.24 17.63
C LYS A 727 -52.39 6.28 18.75
N THR A 728 -51.44 7.19 18.89
CA THR A 728 -51.51 8.27 19.91
C THR A 728 -52.38 9.46 19.48
N ASN A 729 -52.66 9.63 18.18
CA ASN A 729 -53.43 10.77 17.63
C ASN A 729 -54.82 10.37 17.08
N GLY A 730 -55.28 9.14 17.30
CA GLY A 730 -56.66 8.72 16.98
C GLY A 730 -57.69 9.41 17.88
N PRO A 731 -58.94 9.63 17.42
CA PRO A 731 -59.92 10.39 18.17
C PRO A 731 -60.22 9.70 19.51
N SER A 732 -60.03 10.45 20.59
CA SER A 732 -60.42 10.09 21.94
C SER A 732 -61.93 9.92 22.01
N SER A 733 -62.42 8.69 21.97
CA SER A 733 -63.77 8.34 22.42
C SER A 733 -63.84 6.85 22.73
N ILE A 734 -63.80 6.51 24.02
CA ILE A 734 -64.98 6.12 24.81
C ILE A 734 -64.46 5.71 26.19
N GLU A 735 -64.90 6.45 27.20
CA GLU A 735 -64.87 6.05 28.60
C GLU A 735 -65.61 4.73 28.75
N GLU A 736 -64.99 3.73 29.36
CA GLU A 736 -65.72 2.73 30.14
C GLU A 736 -65.02 2.60 31.49
N GLU A 737 -65.69 3.18 32.50
CA GLU A 737 -65.62 2.77 33.90
C GLU A 737 -65.86 1.26 34.01
N GLY A 738 -65.18 0.60 34.95
CA GLY A 738 -65.50 -0.79 35.29
C GLY A 738 -64.47 -1.45 36.20
N ASP A 739 -64.73 -1.31 37.50
CA ASP A 739 -64.28 -2.03 38.69
C ASP A 739 -63.42 -3.33 38.59
N GLU A 740 -62.58 -3.44 39.64
CA GLU A 740 -61.75 -4.54 40.18
C GLU A 740 -60.29 -4.70 39.71
#